data_AF-A0A6P0R619-F1
#
_entry.id   AF-A0A6P0R619-F1
#
_cell.length_a   1.000
_cell.length_b   1.000
_cell.length_c   1.000
_cell.angle_alpha   90.00
_cell.angle_beta   90.00
_cell.angle_gamma   90.00
#
_symmetry.space_group_name_H-M   'P 1'
#
loop_
_entity.id
_entity.type
_entity.pdbx_description
1 polymer ?
#
loop_
_entity_poly.entity_id
_entity_poly.type
_entity_poly.pdbx_seq_one_letter_code
_entity_poly.pdbx_strand_id
1 'polypeptide(L)'
;MRILVTGGAGFLGSHLIDRLMEQGHEVLCLDNFYTGTKRNIYKWLDHPYFELIRHDITEPIRLEADQIYHLACPASPIHYQFNPVKTIKTNVMGTLNMLGLAKRVKARFFLASTSEVYGDPDVHPQTEDYRGNVNCIGIRSCFDPKTEILTEAGWVAFPDLQAEVKVATLNSEGKVEYHIPDEYIVQPYIGEMYRFANTKFDFCVTPNHWMYVRSKTDELKFIRADEDEHWESWQTLTGGDFGGEEVEWFELGKAPRNAKGKVEKIFMDDWLEFLGYYISEGCVDVRKMSRVVGGNDYDVADFNVLIAQENSEGCLKISNCLSRLGFKFFDSDNNQFRICSKQLAEILLPLGKSGEKYIPRELFELSKRQLLILFNALIMGDGSEGGDCYTYYSKSKQLADDVQELALRCGYAASVVSHAVGRDLYRVNIRPAKDENLVVPERFHYVGKVYCVNVTNHVVFVRRNGRAAWCGQCYDEGKRVAETLAFDYHRQNNVDIRVVRIFNSLTGDQKVLYYIGEELYYETFAECYDRINGDISNVSVPCFDENSQTVIKPISAIWKHHVKKKGFQIKTVWGKEIKITEDHSLFTRDENNKPQAAFGNELRVGDEIGVPSYISFLEQPLEPFHITDRILIQEEISVESEEIISYLEKYGDKIREYLLAKGLNPSQLYSTLKNYEAKNQIPKHLWEYLELSLSEKEKICYSSTKAIKNWIENLEEFLWLLGFYVAQGSLINNELVFKGEVEKLAKVIEVIERIFDCKSQINEAGYISIESKILVDLIADSLNFGNQEKDIPNWILQLPQKQLISFLQGFAEGNDSENKLNSRLEFKINSQLVAEKLVLILSKFGLVAGVSEIEVKNEKVYRIIVEELEDNNIQNLSNVQQKISATTTGNIVWAKIESIEEFEIDDYVYDFSVPNYENFIGGSYSIFAHNTYGPRMLENDGRVVSNFIAQALKGIPLTVYGDGSQTRSFCYVSDLVEGFIRLMNQDFIGPVNIGNPGEYTILELAQKIQEMVNPDAEITYKPLPQDDPRQRQPDITRAKKYLGWEPTVPLEEGLKLTIADFRERLRDNE
;
A
#
# COMPACT_ATOMS: atom_id res chain seq x y z
N MET A 1 14.09 27.02 -48.53
CA MET A 1 14.53 25.62 -48.32
C MET A 1 13.29 24.75 -48.23
N ARG A 2 13.35 23.50 -48.68
CA ARG A 2 12.32 22.48 -48.46
C ARG A 2 12.69 21.65 -47.23
N ILE A 3 11.80 21.47 -46.27
CA ILE A 3 12.13 20.95 -44.94
C ILE A 3 11.12 19.89 -44.52
N LEU A 4 11.60 18.70 -44.18
CA LEU A 4 10.77 17.61 -43.68
C LEU A 4 10.72 17.64 -42.15
N VAL A 5 9.52 17.56 -41.56
CA VAL A 5 9.35 17.37 -40.11
C VAL A 5 8.54 16.09 -39.90
N THR A 6 9.19 15.06 -39.35
CA THR A 6 8.52 13.79 -39.02
C THR A 6 8.05 13.80 -37.56
N GLY A 7 6.81 13.39 -37.30
CA GLY A 7 6.12 13.70 -36.04
C GLY A 7 5.58 15.14 -36.03
N GLY A 8 5.42 15.73 -37.21
CA GLY A 8 5.06 17.14 -37.40
C GLY A 8 3.67 17.51 -36.87
N ALA A 9 2.78 16.54 -36.66
CA ALA A 9 1.47 16.78 -36.03
C ALA A 9 1.50 16.59 -34.50
N GLY A 10 2.62 16.13 -33.93
CA GLY A 10 2.84 16.07 -32.49
C GLY A 10 3.13 17.44 -31.86
N PHE A 11 3.18 17.44 -30.52
CA PHE A 11 3.55 18.57 -29.67
C PHE A 11 4.71 19.41 -30.25
N LEU A 12 5.94 18.91 -30.14
CA LEU A 12 7.14 19.65 -30.52
C LEU A 12 7.26 19.87 -32.04
N GLY A 13 6.78 18.90 -32.84
CA GLY A 13 6.83 18.95 -34.31
C GLY A 13 6.01 20.09 -34.91
N SER A 14 4.82 20.36 -34.37
CA SER A 14 3.93 21.38 -34.93
C SER A 14 4.38 22.81 -34.65
N HIS A 15 4.93 23.08 -33.45
CA HIS A 15 5.53 24.39 -33.12
C HIS A 15 6.77 24.69 -33.97
N LEU A 16 7.56 23.65 -34.27
CA LEU A 16 8.67 23.75 -35.21
C LEU A 16 8.18 24.04 -36.65
N ILE A 17 7.15 23.33 -37.13
CA ILE A 17 6.57 23.57 -38.47
C ILE A 17 6.15 25.04 -38.63
N ASP A 18 5.43 25.59 -37.66
CA ASP A 18 4.98 26.99 -37.68
C ASP A 18 6.15 27.96 -37.88
N ARG A 19 7.19 27.80 -37.06
CA ARG A 19 8.38 28.66 -37.06
C ARG A 19 9.18 28.56 -38.37
N LEU A 20 9.14 27.42 -39.07
CA LEU A 20 9.75 27.22 -40.39
C LEU A 20 8.90 27.82 -41.51
N MET A 21 7.57 27.67 -41.44
CA MET A 21 6.62 28.28 -42.39
C MET A 21 6.71 29.82 -42.34
N GLU A 22 6.81 30.40 -41.14
CA GLU A 22 7.05 31.83 -40.90
C GLU A 22 8.38 32.34 -41.48
N GLN A 23 9.39 31.47 -41.59
CA GLN A 23 10.67 31.75 -42.25
C GLN A 23 10.59 31.64 -43.79
N GLY A 24 9.38 31.48 -44.35
CA GLY A 24 9.17 31.33 -45.79
C GLY A 24 9.78 30.05 -46.35
N HIS A 25 9.85 29.00 -45.54
CA HIS A 25 10.32 27.68 -45.98
C HIS A 25 9.16 26.85 -46.51
N GLU A 26 9.49 25.88 -47.36
CA GLU A 26 8.54 24.89 -47.85
C GLU A 26 8.59 23.68 -46.93
N VAL A 27 7.48 23.31 -46.29
CA VAL A 27 7.50 22.33 -45.18
C VAL A 27 6.66 21.10 -45.51
N LEU A 28 7.32 19.94 -45.50
CA LEU A 28 6.69 18.63 -45.60
C LEU A 28 6.42 18.13 -44.17
N CYS A 29 5.15 18.04 -43.78
CA CYS A 29 4.75 17.41 -42.54
C CYS A 29 4.51 15.93 -42.76
N LEU A 30 5.20 15.07 -42.00
CA LEU A 30 5.04 13.63 -42.11
C LEU A 30 4.68 13.00 -40.76
N ASP A 31 3.51 12.38 -40.70
CA ASP A 31 2.93 11.87 -39.45
C ASP A 31 1.96 10.70 -39.71
N ASN A 32 1.85 9.74 -38.80
CA ASN A 32 0.87 8.65 -38.88
C ASN A 32 -0.42 8.94 -38.09
N PHE A 33 -0.38 9.97 -37.21
CA PHE A 33 -1.35 10.29 -36.17
C PHE A 33 -1.49 9.22 -35.09
N TYR A 34 -0.37 8.61 -34.68
CA TYR A 34 -0.32 7.68 -33.54
C TYR A 34 -0.36 8.41 -32.18
N THR A 35 0.38 9.52 -32.07
CA THR A 35 0.33 10.48 -30.95
C THR A 35 0.21 11.94 -31.41
N GLY A 36 0.35 12.22 -32.72
CA GLY A 36 0.08 13.54 -33.29
C GLY A 36 -1.38 13.71 -33.71
N THR A 37 -1.86 14.95 -33.83
CA THR A 37 -3.23 15.26 -34.31
C THR A 37 -3.24 16.23 -35.48
N LYS A 38 -4.06 15.94 -36.50
CA LYS A 38 -4.15 16.74 -37.73
C LYS A 38 -4.57 18.21 -37.48
N ARG A 39 -5.21 18.50 -36.33
CA ARG A 39 -5.51 19.88 -35.90
C ARG A 39 -4.26 20.76 -35.87
N ASN A 40 -3.16 20.25 -35.31
CA ASN A 40 -1.95 21.02 -34.98
C ASN A 40 -1.25 21.64 -36.22
N ILE A 41 -1.64 21.23 -37.42
CA ILE A 41 -1.09 21.64 -38.71
C ILE A 41 -2.17 22.13 -39.69
N TYR A 42 -3.43 22.22 -39.26
CA TYR A 42 -4.58 22.46 -40.13
C TYR A 42 -4.47 23.79 -40.91
N LYS A 43 -3.98 24.85 -40.25
CA LYS A 43 -3.81 26.20 -40.83
C LYS A 43 -2.88 26.27 -42.04
N TRP A 44 -2.09 25.24 -42.31
CA TRP A 44 -1.16 25.20 -43.44
C TRP A 44 -1.64 24.33 -44.61
N LEU A 45 -2.72 23.55 -44.47
CA LEU A 45 -3.10 22.52 -45.46
C LEU A 45 -3.35 23.05 -46.88
N ASP A 46 -3.84 24.28 -47.01
CA ASP A 46 -4.09 24.94 -48.31
C ASP A 46 -2.94 25.88 -48.74
N HIS A 47 -1.85 25.94 -47.98
CA HIS A 47 -0.71 26.82 -48.28
C HIS A 47 0.19 26.19 -49.36
N PRO A 48 0.55 26.91 -50.44
CA PRO A 48 1.26 26.33 -51.59
C PRO A 48 2.70 25.86 -51.30
N TYR A 49 3.21 26.14 -50.10
CA TYR A 49 4.51 25.68 -49.60
C TYR A 49 4.38 24.72 -48.41
N PHE A 50 3.25 24.05 -48.23
CA PHE A 50 3.06 23.02 -47.20
C PHE A 50 2.48 21.74 -47.80
N GLU A 51 2.97 20.59 -47.35
CA GLU A 51 2.45 19.28 -47.77
C GLU A 51 2.30 18.36 -46.54
N LEU A 52 1.08 17.89 -46.26
CA LEU A 52 0.85 16.85 -45.27
C LEU A 52 0.85 15.48 -45.93
N ILE A 53 1.78 14.63 -45.50
CA ILE A 53 1.91 13.24 -45.93
C ILE A 53 1.60 12.34 -44.75
N ARG A 54 0.44 11.66 -44.78
CA ARG A 54 0.11 10.66 -43.75
C ARG A 54 0.92 9.39 -44.00
N HIS A 55 2.01 9.20 -43.27
CA HIS A 55 2.94 8.07 -43.46
C HIS A 55 3.59 7.67 -42.14
N ASP A 56 3.85 6.37 -42.00
CA ASP A 56 4.53 5.83 -40.83
C ASP A 56 6.02 5.64 -41.13
N ILE A 57 6.89 6.37 -40.42
CA ILE A 57 8.33 6.37 -40.67
C ILE A 57 9.01 5.00 -40.54
N THR A 58 8.38 4.00 -39.91
CA THR A 58 8.96 2.65 -39.90
C THR A 58 8.98 2.02 -41.31
N GLU A 59 8.15 2.53 -42.22
CA GLU A 59 8.20 2.24 -43.65
C GLU A 59 9.01 3.30 -44.44
N PRO A 60 9.75 2.91 -45.50
CA PRO A 60 10.52 3.87 -46.31
C PRO A 60 9.64 4.84 -47.12
N ILE A 61 10.10 6.08 -47.31
CA ILE A 61 9.50 7.06 -48.22
C ILE A 61 10.60 7.86 -48.96
N ARG A 62 10.26 8.46 -50.11
CA ARG A 62 11.16 9.27 -50.93
C ARG A 62 10.59 10.66 -51.14
N LEU A 63 11.12 11.63 -50.40
CA LEU A 63 10.78 13.05 -50.46
C LEU A 63 12.05 13.87 -50.70
N GLU A 64 11.96 14.95 -51.47
CA GLU A 64 13.08 15.91 -51.60
C GLU A 64 13.05 16.89 -50.42
N ALA A 65 14.23 17.23 -49.86
CA ALA A 65 14.37 18.18 -48.75
C ALA A 65 15.83 18.67 -48.63
N ASP A 66 16.02 19.86 -48.05
CA ASP A 66 17.30 20.45 -47.65
C ASP A 66 17.58 20.25 -46.15
N GLN A 67 16.53 20.09 -45.34
CA GLN A 67 16.59 19.82 -43.90
C GLN A 67 15.55 18.76 -43.49
N ILE A 68 15.85 17.94 -42.47
CA ILE A 68 14.95 16.93 -41.90
C ILE A 68 15.01 17.01 -40.36
N TYR A 69 13.88 17.23 -39.71
CA TYR A 69 13.75 17.17 -38.24
C TYR A 69 12.96 15.92 -37.81
N HIS A 70 13.54 15.14 -36.89
CA HIS A 70 13.07 13.82 -36.49
C HIS A 70 12.55 13.82 -35.04
N LEU A 71 11.23 14.01 -34.91
CA LEU A 71 10.50 14.20 -33.65
C LEU A 71 9.42 13.12 -33.41
N ALA A 72 9.42 12.06 -34.23
CA ALA A 72 8.30 11.14 -34.42
C ALA A 72 8.17 9.98 -33.39
N CYS A 73 9.13 9.80 -32.48
CA CYS A 73 9.05 8.73 -31.50
C CYS A 73 8.38 9.20 -30.19
N PRO A 74 7.40 8.44 -29.65
CA PRO A 74 6.82 8.69 -28.32
C PRO A 74 7.87 8.93 -27.22
N ALA A 75 7.48 9.68 -26.19
CA ALA A 75 8.37 10.18 -25.14
C ALA A 75 7.69 10.28 -23.76
N SER A 76 6.59 9.56 -23.55
CA SER A 76 5.88 9.51 -22.25
C SER A 76 5.66 8.06 -21.81
N PRO A 77 5.68 7.78 -20.49
CA PRO A 77 5.57 6.41 -19.97
C PRO A 77 4.35 5.66 -20.50
N ILE A 78 3.17 6.29 -20.43
CA ILE A 78 1.90 5.71 -20.91
C ILE A 78 2.03 5.27 -22.37
N HIS A 79 2.63 6.08 -23.25
CA HIS A 79 2.69 5.79 -24.68
C HIS A 79 3.80 4.80 -25.07
N TYR A 80 4.98 4.82 -24.41
CA TYR A 80 6.01 3.82 -24.72
C TYR A 80 5.76 2.46 -24.05
N GLN A 81 5.20 2.43 -22.83
CA GLN A 81 4.81 1.18 -22.17
C GLN A 81 3.59 0.52 -22.82
N PHE A 82 2.66 1.28 -23.40
CA PHE A 82 1.50 0.74 -24.13
C PHE A 82 1.90 -0.04 -25.41
N ASN A 83 2.99 0.35 -26.08
CA ASN A 83 3.51 -0.41 -27.22
C ASN A 83 5.03 -0.26 -27.39
N PRO A 84 5.85 -0.95 -26.58
CA PRO A 84 7.31 -0.84 -26.64
C PRO A 84 7.86 -1.33 -27.98
N VAL A 85 7.26 -2.38 -28.56
CA VAL A 85 7.65 -2.93 -29.88
C VAL A 85 7.45 -1.91 -31.02
N LYS A 86 6.39 -1.08 -30.97
CA LYS A 86 6.23 0.03 -31.94
C LYS A 86 7.18 1.17 -31.62
N THR A 87 7.41 1.50 -30.36
CA THR A 87 8.35 2.55 -29.92
C THR A 87 9.77 2.26 -30.40
N ILE A 88 10.31 1.06 -30.15
CA ILE A 88 11.66 0.69 -30.60
C ILE A 88 11.76 0.62 -32.13
N LYS A 89 10.74 0.09 -32.83
CA LYS A 89 10.71 0.17 -34.31
C LYS A 89 10.75 1.61 -34.82
N THR A 90 10.13 2.55 -34.10
CA THR A 90 10.13 3.98 -34.44
C THR A 90 11.50 4.62 -34.21
N ASN A 91 12.18 4.33 -33.08
CA ASN A 91 13.56 4.77 -32.83
C ASN A 91 14.61 4.14 -33.78
N VAL A 92 14.39 2.90 -34.24
CA VAL A 92 15.36 2.17 -35.06
C VAL A 92 15.07 2.31 -36.55
N MET A 93 13.99 1.71 -37.04
CA MET A 93 13.64 1.73 -38.47
C MET A 93 13.25 3.12 -38.94
N GLY A 94 12.54 3.87 -38.09
CA GLY A 94 12.14 5.25 -38.35
C GLY A 94 13.32 6.20 -38.55
N THR A 95 14.27 6.18 -37.62
CA THR A 95 15.51 6.97 -37.73
C THR A 95 16.38 6.51 -38.90
N LEU A 96 16.52 5.20 -39.12
CA LEU A 96 17.26 4.64 -40.24
C LEU A 96 16.69 5.08 -41.61
N ASN A 97 15.38 5.04 -41.78
CA ASN A 97 14.71 5.50 -43.01
C ASN A 97 14.94 6.99 -43.26
N MET A 98 14.87 7.83 -42.22
CA MET A 98 15.05 9.28 -42.36
C MET A 98 16.52 9.70 -42.52
N LEU A 99 17.47 8.97 -41.93
CA LEU A 99 18.90 9.14 -42.21
C LEU A 99 19.28 8.68 -43.63
N GLY A 100 18.68 7.58 -44.10
CA GLY A 100 18.76 7.14 -45.49
C GLY A 100 18.21 8.18 -46.47
N LEU A 101 17.12 8.85 -46.09
CA LEU A 101 16.54 9.96 -46.84
C LEU A 101 17.48 11.17 -46.84
N ALA A 102 17.96 11.61 -45.68
CA ALA A 102 18.91 12.72 -45.52
C ALA A 102 20.15 12.52 -46.42
N LYS A 103 20.77 11.33 -46.36
CA LYS A 103 21.88 10.93 -47.23
C LYS A 103 21.55 11.04 -48.72
N ARG A 104 20.35 10.63 -49.14
CA ARG A 104 19.92 10.62 -50.55
C ARG A 104 19.83 12.04 -51.12
N VAL A 105 19.25 12.97 -50.37
CA VAL A 105 18.95 14.33 -50.82
C VAL A 105 20.00 15.36 -50.37
N LYS A 106 20.97 14.91 -49.55
CA LYS A 106 21.99 15.73 -48.86
C LYS A 106 21.41 16.74 -47.86
N ALA A 107 20.26 16.41 -47.27
CA ALA A 107 19.67 17.23 -46.22
C ALA A 107 20.49 17.16 -44.94
N ARG A 108 20.52 18.27 -44.19
CA ARG A 108 20.90 18.27 -42.78
C ARG A 108 19.79 17.60 -41.96
N PHE A 109 20.14 16.83 -40.95
CA PHE A 109 19.27 16.00 -40.14
C PHE A 109 19.31 16.43 -38.66
N PHE A 110 18.18 16.36 -37.98
CA PHE A 110 18.05 16.67 -36.56
C PHE A 110 17.29 15.55 -35.88
N LEU A 111 17.76 15.08 -34.72
CA LEU A 111 17.11 14.05 -33.91
C LEU A 111 16.64 14.66 -32.58
N ALA A 112 15.45 14.30 -32.11
CA ALA A 112 15.05 14.55 -30.73
C ALA A 112 15.22 13.30 -29.86
N SER A 113 15.92 13.47 -28.74
CA SER A 113 16.13 12.45 -27.71
C SER A 113 15.38 12.85 -26.43
N THR A 114 15.67 12.20 -25.29
CA THR A 114 15.12 12.54 -23.98
C THR A 114 16.16 12.39 -22.86
N SER A 115 15.80 12.84 -21.66
CA SER A 115 16.52 12.65 -20.39
C SER A 115 16.75 11.18 -20.05
N GLU A 116 15.85 10.30 -20.49
CA GLU A 116 15.91 8.85 -20.22
C GLU A 116 17.18 8.17 -20.73
N VAL A 117 17.90 8.76 -21.70
CA VAL A 117 19.23 8.25 -22.09
C VAL A 117 20.28 8.38 -20.97
N TYR A 118 20.01 9.12 -19.90
CA TYR A 118 20.85 9.17 -18.69
C TYR A 118 20.47 8.14 -17.62
N GLY A 119 19.22 7.66 -17.61
CA GLY A 119 18.69 6.67 -16.65
C GLY A 119 18.51 7.21 -15.23
N ASP A 120 19.11 6.50 -14.27
CA ASP A 120 19.30 6.95 -12.87
C ASP A 120 20.76 7.43 -12.69
N PRO A 121 21.03 8.74 -12.78
CA PRO A 121 22.36 9.25 -13.09
C PRO A 121 23.27 9.45 -11.86
N ASP A 122 24.39 8.72 -11.78
CA ASP A 122 25.43 8.89 -10.74
C ASP A 122 26.14 10.27 -10.73
N VAL A 123 25.84 11.14 -11.70
CA VAL A 123 26.57 12.39 -11.97
C VAL A 123 25.60 13.57 -12.10
N HIS A 124 25.80 14.57 -11.25
CA HIS A 124 25.00 15.79 -11.17
C HIS A 124 25.84 17.07 -11.31
N PRO A 125 25.40 18.07 -12.11
CA PRO A 125 24.34 18.00 -13.11
C PRO A 125 24.69 17.06 -14.29
N GLN A 126 23.69 16.64 -15.06
CA GLN A 126 23.89 15.77 -16.22
C GLN A 126 24.54 16.53 -17.38
N THR A 127 25.81 16.23 -17.67
CA THR A 127 26.56 16.75 -18.83
C THR A 127 26.41 15.85 -20.06
N GLU A 128 26.60 16.38 -21.28
CA GLU A 128 26.47 15.56 -22.50
C GLU A 128 27.66 14.63 -22.79
N ASP A 129 28.68 14.63 -21.93
CA ASP A 129 29.75 13.62 -21.91
C ASP A 129 29.43 12.46 -20.94
N TYR A 130 28.45 12.63 -20.05
CA TYR A 130 27.98 11.55 -19.19
C TYR A 130 27.25 10.49 -20.03
N ARG A 131 27.68 9.24 -19.89
CA ARG A 131 27.21 8.12 -20.73
C ARG A 131 25.92 7.47 -20.25
N GLY A 132 25.37 7.92 -19.12
CA GLY A 132 24.14 7.41 -18.52
C GLY A 132 24.24 6.00 -17.93
N ASN A 133 23.57 5.79 -16.81
CA ASN A 133 23.43 4.50 -16.13
C ASN A 133 22.06 3.93 -16.52
N VAL A 134 22.02 3.13 -17.60
CA VAL A 134 20.79 2.69 -18.28
C VAL A 134 20.89 1.25 -18.73
N ASN A 135 19.79 0.53 -18.56
CA ASN A 135 19.64 -0.87 -18.89
C ASN A 135 18.78 -1.07 -20.17
N CYS A 136 19.41 -0.96 -21.35
CA CYS A 136 18.75 -0.79 -22.66
C CYS A 136 18.05 -2.04 -23.27
N ILE A 137 17.44 -2.92 -22.46
CA ILE A 137 17.21 -4.32 -22.86
C ILE A 137 16.01 -5.06 -22.25
N GLY A 138 15.45 -4.63 -21.12
CA GLY A 138 14.47 -5.45 -20.40
C GLY A 138 13.05 -5.49 -20.96
N ILE A 139 12.40 -6.64 -20.79
CA ILE A 139 10.95 -6.82 -20.93
C ILE A 139 10.52 -7.68 -19.74
N ARG A 140 9.32 -7.48 -19.15
CA ARG A 140 8.92 -8.07 -17.86
C ARG A 140 9.26 -9.58 -17.72
N SER A 141 9.98 -9.89 -16.65
CA SER A 141 10.45 -11.23 -16.27
C SER A 141 9.34 -12.05 -15.63
N CYS A 142 9.07 -13.27 -16.13
CA CYS A 142 8.09 -14.17 -15.50
C CYS A 142 8.58 -15.64 -15.51
N PHE A 143 8.11 -16.41 -14.53
CA PHE A 143 8.26 -17.87 -14.38
C PHE A 143 7.04 -18.63 -14.93
N ASP A 144 7.17 -19.95 -15.08
CA ASP A 144 6.06 -20.85 -15.42
C ASP A 144 5.33 -21.40 -14.17
N PRO A 145 4.09 -21.92 -14.30
CA PRO A 145 3.27 -22.43 -13.18
C PRO A 145 3.84 -23.67 -12.47
N LYS A 146 4.94 -24.26 -12.96
CA LYS A 146 5.61 -25.42 -12.35
C LYS A 146 6.83 -25.01 -11.53
N THR A 147 7.11 -23.73 -11.46
CA THR A 147 8.16 -23.16 -10.60
C THR A 147 7.54 -22.85 -9.23
N GLU A 148 8.27 -23.19 -8.19
CA GLU A 148 7.96 -23.00 -6.78
C GLU A 148 8.89 -21.93 -6.20
N ILE A 149 8.42 -21.20 -5.20
CA ILE A 149 9.18 -20.17 -4.46
C ILE A 149 9.31 -20.60 -2.99
N LEU A 150 10.43 -20.28 -2.34
CA LEU A 150 10.60 -20.52 -0.91
C LEU A 150 9.88 -19.44 -0.12
N THR A 151 9.08 -19.86 0.87
CA THR A 151 8.34 -19.01 1.81
C THR A 151 8.72 -19.34 3.25
N GLU A 152 8.28 -18.55 4.22
CA GLU A 152 8.47 -18.88 5.65
C GLU A 152 7.76 -20.19 6.05
N ALA A 153 6.68 -20.56 5.36
CA ALA A 153 5.99 -21.83 5.52
C ALA A 153 6.62 -23.01 4.73
N GLY A 154 7.71 -22.77 3.98
CA GLY A 154 8.35 -23.74 3.10
C GLY A 154 8.10 -23.47 1.61
N TRP A 155 8.22 -24.49 0.77
CA TRP A 155 8.10 -24.33 -0.69
C TRP A 155 6.65 -24.31 -1.17
N VAL A 156 6.29 -23.27 -1.95
CA VAL A 156 4.93 -23.08 -2.50
C VAL A 156 5.02 -22.91 -4.02
N ALA A 157 4.16 -23.56 -4.79
CA ALA A 157 4.09 -23.36 -6.24
C ALA A 157 3.55 -21.96 -6.56
N PHE A 158 4.12 -21.26 -7.55
CA PHE A 158 3.68 -19.88 -7.86
C PHE A 158 2.15 -19.70 -7.97
N PRO A 159 1.38 -20.57 -8.64
CA PRO A 159 -0.08 -20.43 -8.74
C PRO A 159 -0.84 -20.48 -7.40
N ASP A 160 -0.24 -21.10 -6.38
CA ASP A 160 -0.84 -21.36 -5.06
C ASP A 160 -0.33 -20.37 -3.99
N LEU A 161 0.53 -19.40 -4.37
CA LEU A 161 1.05 -18.37 -3.47
C LEU A 161 -0.06 -17.39 -3.05
N GLN A 162 -0.12 -17.09 -1.75
CA GLN A 162 -1.05 -16.12 -1.15
C GLN A 162 -0.34 -14.79 -0.90
N ALA A 163 -1.05 -13.67 -1.03
CA ALA A 163 -0.47 -12.33 -1.02
C ALA A 163 0.27 -11.96 0.29
N GLU A 164 -0.20 -12.47 1.43
CA GLU A 164 0.34 -12.19 2.76
C GLU A 164 1.59 -13.02 3.12
N VAL A 165 1.93 -14.03 2.31
CA VAL A 165 2.98 -15.02 2.63
C VAL A 165 4.37 -14.49 2.26
N LYS A 166 5.26 -14.36 3.26
CA LYS A 166 6.62 -13.88 3.03
C LYS A 166 7.45 -14.86 2.21
N VAL A 167 8.11 -14.35 1.17
CA VAL A 167 8.99 -15.12 0.26
C VAL A 167 10.47 -14.82 0.53
N ALA A 168 11.33 -15.80 0.29
CA ALA A 168 12.77 -15.69 0.52
C ALA A 168 13.45 -14.79 -0.51
N THR A 169 14.19 -13.79 -0.03
CA THR A 169 14.97 -12.81 -0.80
C THR A 169 16.41 -12.69 -0.27
N LEU A 170 17.33 -12.10 -1.04
CA LEU A 170 18.70 -11.80 -0.60
C LEU A 170 18.87 -10.31 -0.37
N ASN A 171 19.40 -9.91 0.79
CA ASN A 171 19.77 -8.53 1.04
C ASN A 171 21.16 -8.17 0.44
N SER A 172 21.58 -6.93 0.58
CA SER A 172 22.86 -6.42 0.05
C SER A 172 24.11 -7.04 0.67
N GLU A 173 24.00 -7.72 1.82
CA GLU A 173 25.09 -8.50 2.43
C GLU A 173 25.11 -9.98 1.96
N GLY A 174 24.13 -10.41 1.15
CA GLY A 174 23.97 -11.79 0.72
C GLY A 174 23.34 -12.72 1.77
N LYS A 175 22.70 -12.17 2.79
CA LYS A 175 21.91 -12.91 3.78
C LYS A 175 20.48 -13.11 3.30
N VAL A 176 19.84 -14.19 3.75
CA VAL A 176 18.44 -14.48 3.42
C VAL A 176 17.50 -13.74 4.35
N GLU A 177 16.56 -13.01 3.76
CA GLU A 177 15.44 -12.36 4.43
C GLU A 177 14.11 -12.88 3.86
N TYR A 178 13.01 -12.61 4.56
CA TYR A 178 11.66 -12.99 4.16
C TYR A 178 10.78 -11.75 4.07
N HIS A 179 10.40 -11.36 2.85
CA HIS A 179 9.60 -10.16 2.57
C HIS A 179 8.22 -10.56 2.03
N ILE A 180 7.17 -9.80 2.37
CA ILE A 180 5.86 -9.94 1.70
C ILE A 180 6.02 -9.40 0.26
N PRO A 181 5.54 -10.08 -0.79
CA PRO A 181 5.59 -9.58 -2.16
C PRO A 181 4.87 -8.24 -2.36
N ASP A 182 5.55 -7.26 -2.95
CA ASP A 182 4.98 -5.94 -3.29
C ASP A 182 3.93 -6.02 -4.41
N GLU A 183 4.08 -6.99 -5.33
CA GLU A 183 3.13 -7.32 -6.41
C GLU A 183 3.17 -8.83 -6.66
N TYR A 184 2.02 -9.48 -6.87
CA TYR A 184 1.94 -10.86 -7.40
C TYR A 184 1.32 -10.83 -8.80
N ILE A 185 2.16 -11.07 -9.79
CA ILE A 185 1.87 -10.88 -11.22
C ILE A 185 1.41 -12.20 -11.84
N VAL A 186 0.23 -12.22 -12.47
CA VAL A 186 -0.28 -13.36 -13.23
C VAL A 186 -0.78 -12.90 -14.60
N GLN A 187 -0.07 -13.27 -15.68
CA GLN A 187 -0.38 -12.81 -17.04
C GLN A 187 -0.47 -13.95 -18.06
N PRO A 188 -1.34 -13.88 -19.09
CA PRO A 188 -1.32 -14.81 -20.20
C PRO A 188 -0.12 -14.54 -21.11
N TYR A 189 0.61 -15.59 -21.50
CA TYR A 189 1.79 -15.52 -22.36
C TYR A 189 1.71 -16.52 -23.52
N ILE A 190 2.14 -16.05 -24.69
CA ILE A 190 2.28 -16.82 -25.93
C ILE A 190 3.64 -16.42 -26.52
N GLY A 191 4.62 -17.32 -26.47
CA GLY A 191 6.00 -17.00 -26.83
C GLY A 191 6.95 -18.17 -26.59
N GLU A 192 8.26 -17.92 -26.55
CA GLU A 192 9.23 -18.95 -26.15
C GLU A 192 9.51 -18.87 -24.65
N MET A 193 9.80 -20.00 -24.01
CA MET A 193 10.35 -20.04 -22.65
C MET A 193 11.70 -20.75 -22.64
N TYR A 194 12.55 -20.31 -21.73
CA TYR A 194 13.94 -20.72 -21.56
C TYR A 194 14.03 -21.46 -20.23
N ARG A 195 14.40 -22.75 -20.28
CA ARG A 195 14.53 -23.59 -19.09
C ARG A 195 15.99 -23.93 -18.82
N PHE A 196 16.50 -23.40 -17.72
CA PHE A 196 17.82 -23.72 -17.19
C PHE A 196 17.67 -24.91 -16.25
N ALA A 197 18.16 -26.08 -16.65
CA ALA A 197 17.99 -27.30 -15.87
C ALA A 197 19.19 -28.26 -15.98
N ASN A 198 19.80 -28.56 -14.84
CA ASN A 198 20.75 -29.65 -14.67
C ASN A 198 20.36 -30.50 -13.45
N THR A 199 21.26 -31.33 -12.91
CA THR A 199 20.95 -32.18 -11.74
C THR A 199 20.87 -31.42 -10.40
N LYS A 200 21.18 -30.13 -10.39
CA LYS A 200 21.40 -29.30 -9.20
C LYS A 200 20.42 -28.13 -9.09
N PHE A 201 20.10 -27.45 -10.19
CA PHE A 201 19.01 -26.47 -10.33
C PHE A 201 18.08 -26.85 -11.49
N ASP A 202 16.84 -26.36 -11.46
CA ASP A 202 15.87 -26.38 -12.57
C ASP A 202 14.94 -25.20 -12.33
N PHE A 203 14.74 -24.35 -13.34
CA PHE A 203 13.74 -23.28 -13.34
C PHE A 203 13.44 -22.86 -14.79
N CYS A 204 12.26 -22.30 -15.02
CA CYS A 204 11.76 -22.00 -16.36
C CYS A 204 11.20 -20.58 -16.43
N VAL A 205 11.76 -19.79 -17.33
CA VAL A 205 11.56 -18.34 -17.40
C VAL A 205 11.24 -17.87 -18.81
N THR A 206 10.68 -16.67 -18.94
CA THR A 206 10.59 -15.96 -20.22
C THR A 206 11.99 -15.55 -20.72
N PRO A 207 12.21 -15.32 -22.04
CA PRO A 207 13.56 -15.10 -22.60
C PRO A 207 14.22 -13.84 -22.04
N ASN A 208 13.39 -12.84 -21.80
CA ASN A 208 13.72 -11.54 -21.23
C ASN A 208 14.02 -11.53 -19.71
N HIS A 209 14.06 -12.69 -19.06
CA HIS A 209 14.09 -12.79 -17.61
C HIS A 209 15.48 -12.53 -17.02
N TRP A 210 15.59 -11.70 -15.99
CA TRP A 210 16.89 -11.41 -15.38
C TRP A 210 17.36 -12.52 -14.45
N MET A 211 18.46 -13.14 -14.83
CA MET A 211 19.18 -14.16 -14.10
C MET A 211 20.10 -13.49 -13.08
N TYR A 212 19.93 -13.78 -11.78
CA TYR A 212 20.88 -13.34 -10.75
C TYR A 212 22.07 -14.31 -10.71
N VAL A 213 23.25 -13.85 -11.11
CA VAL A 213 24.40 -14.72 -11.42
C VAL A 213 25.73 -14.15 -10.94
N ARG A 214 26.65 -15.07 -10.62
CA ARG A 214 28.05 -14.77 -10.31
C ARG A 214 28.95 -15.00 -11.51
N SER A 215 29.90 -14.09 -11.69
CA SER A 215 31.00 -14.19 -12.65
C SER A 215 32.11 -15.14 -12.17
N LYS A 216 32.98 -15.57 -13.09
CA LYS A 216 34.26 -16.24 -12.76
C LYS A 216 35.28 -15.34 -12.05
N THR A 217 34.94 -14.06 -11.85
CA THR A 217 35.69 -13.03 -11.13
C THR A 217 35.02 -12.63 -9.81
N ASP A 218 34.11 -13.46 -9.29
CA ASP A 218 33.41 -13.33 -8.00
C ASP A 218 32.42 -12.15 -7.87
N GLU A 219 32.30 -11.32 -8.90
CA GLU A 219 31.29 -10.26 -9.03
C GLU A 219 29.89 -10.87 -9.28
N LEU A 220 28.89 -10.39 -8.52
CA LEU A 220 27.47 -10.69 -8.65
C LEU A 220 26.77 -9.64 -9.52
N LYS A 221 25.87 -10.07 -10.41
CA LYS A 221 25.08 -9.17 -11.26
C LYS A 221 23.84 -9.86 -11.85
N PHE A 222 23.02 -9.06 -12.52
CA PHE A 222 21.91 -9.55 -13.35
C PHE A 222 22.34 -9.67 -14.83
N ILE A 223 21.84 -10.69 -15.56
CA ILE A 223 21.95 -10.85 -17.03
C ILE A 223 20.61 -11.40 -17.56
N ARG A 224 20.07 -11.00 -18.72
CA ARG A 224 18.82 -11.61 -19.23
C ARG A 224 19.05 -13.01 -19.80
N ALA A 225 18.07 -13.90 -19.65
CA ALA A 225 18.12 -15.29 -20.08
C ALA A 225 18.36 -15.49 -21.60
N ASP A 226 18.13 -14.47 -22.42
CA ASP A 226 18.37 -14.45 -23.87
C ASP A 226 19.61 -13.65 -24.32
N GLU A 227 20.40 -13.08 -23.39
CA GLU A 227 21.57 -12.24 -23.71
C GLU A 227 22.89 -12.99 -23.86
N ASP A 228 22.99 -14.21 -23.32
CA ASP A 228 24.16 -15.06 -23.52
C ASP A 228 23.79 -16.39 -24.20
N GLU A 229 24.76 -16.97 -24.87
CA GLU A 229 24.73 -18.33 -25.41
C GLU A 229 25.76 -19.24 -24.69
N HIS A 230 26.70 -18.64 -23.94
CA HIS A 230 27.75 -19.29 -23.18
C HIS A 230 27.40 -19.37 -21.68
N TRP A 231 26.17 -19.80 -21.36
CA TRP A 231 25.70 -19.96 -19.97
C TRP A 231 26.60 -20.82 -19.08
N GLU A 232 27.33 -21.76 -19.70
CA GLU A 232 28.47 -22.52 -19.13
C GLU A 232 29.57 -21.66 -18.47
N SER A 233 29.53 -20.33 -18.65
CA SER A 233 30.46 -19.35 -18.09
C SER A 233 29.95 -18.61 -16.83
N TRP A 234 28.65 -18.64 -16.57
CA TRP A 234 27.99 -18.01 -15.43
C TRP A 234 27.68 -19.04 -14.34
N GLN A 235 27.58 -18.59 -13.09
CA GLN A 235 27.16 -19.45 -11.97
C GLN A 235 25.89 -18.89 -11.32
N THR A 236 24.95 -19.77 -10.96
CA THR A 236 23.79 -19.40 -10.14
C THR A 236 23.99 -19.85 -8.70
N LEU A 237 23.52 -19.04 -7.76
CA LEU A 237 23.63 -19.29 -6.33
C LEU A 237 22.60 -20.35 -5.94
N THR A 238 23.04 -21.39 -5.21
CA THR A 238 22.19 -22.55 -4.87
C THR A 238 22.10 -22.87 -3.38
N GLY A 239 22.58 -21.95 -2.54
CA GLY A 239 22.36 -21.88 -1.11
C GLY A 239 22.24 -20.42 -0.66
N GLY A 240 22.23 -20.15 0.64
CA GLY A 240 22.22 -18.80 1.20
C GLY A 240 22.65 -18.84 2.66
N ASP A 241 22.90 -17.68 3.27
CA ASP A 241 23.13 -17.59 4.71
C ASP A 241 21.82 -17.23 5.43
N PHE A 242 21.24 -18.22 6.08
CA PHE A 242 19.99 -18.08 6.84
C PHE A 242 20.33 -17.79 8.30
N GLY A 243 19.75 -16.73 8.86
CA GLY A 243 19.83 -16.42 10.29
C GLY A 243 19.05 -17.41 11.16
N GLY A 244 19.28 -17.34 12.47
CA GLY A 244 18.56 -18.12 13.48
C GLY A 244 19.17 -17.97 14.88
N GLU A 245 18.38 -18.22 15.92
CA GLU A 245 18.74 -17.96 17.33
C GLU A 245 19.13 -19.22 18.11
N GLU A 246 19.96 -19.07 19.15
CA GLU A 246 20.35 -20.16 20.05
C GLU A 246 19.31 -20.34 21.17
N VAL A 247 18.61 -21.47 21.18
CA VAL A 247 17.66 -21.81 22.26
C VAL A 247 18.30 -22.85 23.18
N GLU A 248 18.41 -22.56 24.48
CA GLU A 248 19.10 -23.45 25.43
C GLU A 248 18.29 -24.72 25.77
N TRP A 249 16.96 -24.61 25.88
CA TRP A 249 16.08 -25.66 26.39
C TRP A 249 14.88 -25.93 25.47
N PHE A 250 14.56 -27.21 25.29
CA PHE A 250 13.24 -27.65 24.85
C PHE A 250 12.35 -27.90 26.08
N GLU A 251 11.14 -27.35 26.07
CA GLU A 251 10.16 -27.42 27.18
C GLU A 251 9.18 -28.59 26.97
N LEU A 252 9.20 -29.60 27.83
CA LEU A 252 8.27 -30.76 27.76
C LEU A 252 7.02 -30.57 28.63
N GLY A 253 6.87 -29.40 29.26
CA GLY A 253 5.80 -29.11 30.19
C GLY A 253 5.88 -29.90 31.50
N LYS A 254 4.81 -29.83 32.30
CA LYS A 254 4.77 -30.41 33.66
C LYS A 254 4.62 -31.94 33.61
N ALA A 255 5.61 -32.64 34.16
CA ALA A 255 5.62 -34.10 34.18
C ALA A 255 4.40 -34.69 34.92
N PRO A 256 3.79 -35.80 34.44
CA PRO A 256 2.62 -36.39 35.08
C PRO A 256 2.85 -36.75 36.56
N ARG A 257 1.86 -36.48 37.43
CA ARG A 257 1.97 -36.62 38.90
C ARG A 257 2.55 -37.97 39.39
N ASN A 258 2.29 -39.05 38.65
CA ASN A 258 2.68 -40.42 39.02
C ASN A 258 3.91 -40.95 38.23
N ALA A 259 4.62 -40.10 37.49
CA ALA A 259 5.78 -40.50 36.69
C ALA A 259 6.98 -40.92 37.58
N LYS A 260 7.66 -42.01 37.21
CA LYS A 260 8.83 -42.56 37.94
C LYS A 260 10.16 -41.83 37.65
N GLY A 261 10.09 -40.77 36.86
CA GLY A 261 11.11 -39.77 36.59
C GLY A 261 10.37 -38.53 36.06
N LYS A 262 10.82 -37.34 36.44
CA LYS A 262 10.22 -36.08 35.98
C LYS A 262 11.22 -35.40 35.06
N VAL A 263 10.85 -35.27 33.80
CA VAL A 263 11.57 -34.48 32.80
C VAL A 263 10.63 -33.34 32.42
N GLU A 264 11.04 -32.11 32.73
CA GLU A 264 10.25 -30.90 32.44
C GLU A 264 10.92 -30.07 31.34
N LYS A 265 12.26 -30.16 31.25
CA LYS A 265 13.09 -29.60 30.16
C LYS A 265 14.15 -30.61 29.72
N ILE A 266 14.63 -30.48 28.49
CA ILE A 266 15.81 -31.15 27.92
C ILE A 266 16.66 -30.07 27.24
N PHE A 267 17.99 -30.17 27.25
CA PHE A 267 18.84 -29.25 26.46
C PHE A 267 18.47 -29.34 24.98
N MET A 268 18.32 -28.21 24.29
CA MET A 268 17.85 -28.21 22.90
C MET A 268 18.73 -29.07 21.99
N ASP A 269 20.05 -29.04 22.18
CA ASP A 269 21.00 -29.91 21.49
C ASP A 269 20.68 -31.41 21.64
N ASP A 270 20.43 -31.87 22.87
CA ASP A 270 20.05 -33.27 23.16
C ASP A 270 18.67 -33.62 22.58
N TRP A 271 17.74 -32.65 22.58
CA TRP A 271 16.42 -32.81 21.96
C TRP A 271 16.51 -32.95 20.45
N LEU A 272 17.35 -32.16 19.77
CA LEU A 272 17.54 -32.20 18.32
C LEU A 272 18.25 -33.48 17.86
N GLU A 273 19.26 -33.95 18.60
CA GLU A 273 19.91 -35.26 18.37
C GLU A 273 18.88 -36.40 18.48
N PHE A 274 18.07 -36.39 19.55
CA PHE A 274 17.00 -37.35 19.74
C PHE A 274 15.91 -37.26 18.66
N LEU A 275 15.48 -36.05 18.29
CA LEU A 275 14.39 -35.83 17.36
C LEU A 275 14.77 -36.28 15.94
N GLY A 276 16.01 -36.07 15.51
CA GLY A 276 16.50 -36.62 14.23
C GLY A 276 16.45 -38.15 14.22
N TYR A 277 16.94 -38.81 15.28
CA TYR A 277 16.83 -40.27 15.41
C TYR A 277 15.38 -40.75 15.47
N TYR A 278 14.47 -40.01 16.13
CA TYR A 278 13.06 -40.34 16.15
C TYR A 278 12.38 -40.12 14.79
N ILE A 279 12.71 -39.06 14.05
CA ILE A 279 12.08 -38.76 12.76
C ILE A 279 12.36 -39.90 11.77
N SER A 280 13.62 -40.32 11.63
CA SER A 280 14.00 -41.46 10.80
C SER A 280 13.51 -42.81 11.37
N GLU A 281 14.10 -43.24 12.49
CA GLU A 281 14.02 -44.64 12.97
C GLU A 281 12.92 -44.86 14.03
N GLY A 282 12.19 -43.79 14.39
CA GLY A 282 11.30 -43.77 15.54
C GLY A 282 9.80 -43.89 15.23
N CYS A 283 9.07 -44.56 16.13
CA CYS A 283 7.61 -44.56 16.12
C CYS A 283 7.01 -44.60 17.54
N VAL A 284 5.73 -44.24 17.66
CA VAL A 284 4.96 -44.39 18.89
C VAL A 284 4.01 -45.59 18.77
N ASP A 285 4.11 -46.51 19.75
CA ASP A 285 3.22 -47.67 19.92
C ASP A 285 2.40 -47.50 21.21
N VAL A 286 1.09 -47.28 21.06
CA VAL A 286 0.15 -47.09 22.18
C VAL A 286 -0.72 -48.34 22.37
N ARG A 287 -0.36 -49.17 23.36
CA ARG A 287 -1.06 -50.43 23.63
C ARG A 287 -2.15 -50.23 24.68
N LYS A 288 -3.41 -50.24 24.25
CA LYS A 288 -4.58 -50.24 25.14
C LYS A 288 -4.79 -51.64 25.74
N MET A 289 -5.06 -51.70 27.03
CA MET A 289 -5.34 -52.93 27.78
C MET A 289 -6.32 -52.64 28.94
N SER A 290 -7.30 -53.51 29.15
CA SER A 290 -8.18 -53.45 30.33
C SER A 290 -7.57 -54.25 31.48
N ARG A 291 -7.56 -53.69 32.69
CA ARG A 291 -6.83 -54.24 33.84
C ARG A 291 -7.70 -54.24 35.09
N VAL A 292 -8.11 -55.42 35.53
CA VAL A 292 -8.86 -55.59 36.78
C VAL A 292 -7.99 -55.22 37.98
N VAL A 293 -8.43 -54.26 38.79
CA VAL A 293 -7.81 -53.91 40.08
C VAL A 293 -8.90 -53.81 41.14
N GLY A 294 -8.80 -54.63 42.21
CA GLY A 294 -9.78 -54.64 43.30
C GLY A 294 -11.19 -55.13 42.91
N GLY A 295 -11.38 -55.69 41.72
CA GLY A 295 -12.67 -56.13 41.19
C GLY A 295 -13.32 -55.18 40.18
N ASN A 296 -12.72 -54.01 39.92
CA ASN A 296 -13.14 -53.10 38.86
C ASN A 296 -12.19 -53.19 37.66
N ASP A 297 -12.72 -53.11 36.45
CA ASP A 297 -11.92 -52.92 35.23
C ASP A 297 -11.47 -51.47 35.06
N TYR A 298 -10.21 -51.29 34.67
CA TYR A 298 -9.64 -50.00 34.29
C TYR A 298 -9.00 -50.12 32.91
N ASP A 299 -9.38 -49.25 31.98
CA ASP A 299 -8.68 -49.12 30.71
C ASP A 299 -7.36 -48.34 30.92
N VAL A 300 -6.26 -48.98 30.55
CA VAL A 300 -4.89 -48.47 30.68
C VAL A 300 -4.25 -48.46 29.29
N ALA A 301 -3.41 -47.47 29.00
CA ALA A 301 -2.63 -47.43 27.79
C ALA A 301 -1.13 -47.35 28.12
N ASP A 302 -0.37 -48.33 27.63
CA ASP A 302 1.09 -48.29 27.64
C ASP A 302 1.56 -47.45 26.44
N PHE A 303 2.13 -46.28 26.72
CA PHE A 303 2.72 -45.38 25.71
C PHE A 303 4.21 -45.68 25.55
N ASN A 304 4.60 -46.12 24.35
CA ASN A 304 5.97 -46.54 24.06
C ASN A 304 6.51 -45.72 22.88
N VAL A 305 7.61 -45.01 23.10
CA VAL A 305 8.43 -44.52 22.00
C VAL A 305 9.47 -45.59 21.70
N LEU A 306 9.51 -46.04 20.45
CA LEU A 306 10.42 -47.08 19.97
C LEU A 306 11.38 -46.45 18.96
N ILE A 307 12.67 -46.77 19.06
CA ILE A 307 13.69 -46.45 18.05
C ILE A 307 14.50 -47.74 17.84
N ALA A 308 14.65 -48.18 16.59
CA ALA A 308 15.46 -49.35 16.23
C ALA A 308 16.66 -48.91 15.38
N GLN A 309 17.74 -49.70 15.37
CA GLN A 309 18.87 -49.43 14.47
C GLN A 309 19.65 -50.72 14.21
N GLU A 310 19.92 -51.06 12.96
CA GLU A 310 20.70 -52.27 12.63
C GLU A 310 22.21 -52.03 12.79
N ASN A 311 22.69 -50.79 12.62
CA ASN A 311 24.10 -50.42 12.78
C ASN A 311 24.49 -50.27 14.27
N SER A 312 25.40 -51.12 14.74
CA SER A 312 25.95 -51.09 16.10
C SER A 312 26.57 -49.75 16.55
N GLU A 313 27.10 -48.94 15.63
CA GLU A 313 27.59 -47.60 15.97
C GLU A 313 26.43 -46.62 16.20
N GLY A 314 25.38 -46.72 15.37
CA GLY A 314 24.14 -45.98 15.55
C GLY A 314 23.41 -46.36 16.84
N CYS A 315 23.40 -47.65 17.21
CA CYS A 315 22.90 -48.11 18.50
C CYS A 315 23.64 -47.43 19.67
N LEU A 316 24.97 -47.32 19.60
CA LEU A 316 25.77 -46.66 20.62
C LEU A 316 25.49 -45.15 20.69
N LYS A 317 25.35 -44.48 19.55
CA LYS A 317 24.96 -43.06 19.46
C LYS A 317 23.57 -42.82 20.08
N ILE A 318 22.56 -43.60 19.68
CA ILE A 318 21.20 -43.52 20.22
C ILE A 318 21.20 -43.79 21.73
N SER A 319 21.85 -44.86 22.20
CA SER A 319 21.92 -45.20 23.63
C SER A 319 22.58 -44.07 24.46
N ASN A 320 23.67 -43.49 23.93
CA ASN A 320 24.31 -42.32 24.53
C ASN A 320 23.38 -41.09 24.55
N CYS A 321 22.64 -40.81 23.47
CA CYS A 321 21.62 -39.75 23.43
C CYS A 321 20.54 -39.95 24.50
N LEU A 322 19.90 -41.13 24.50
CA LEU A 322 18.81 -41.47 25.43
C LEU A 322 19.22 -41.38 26.90
N SER A 323 20.51 -41.60 27.21
CA SER A 323 21.05 -41.46 28.57
C SER A 323 21.04 -40.00 29.09
N ARG A 324 21.06 -39.01 28.20
CA ARG A 324 21.12 -37.57 28.54
C ARG A 324 19.72 -36.95 28.68
N LEU A 325 18.72 -37.49 27.97
CA LEU A 325 17.32 -37.03 28.01
C LEU A 325 16.60 -37.19 29.37
N GLY A 326 17.22 -37.81 30.37
CA GLY A 326 16.63 -38.06 31.69
C GLY A 326 15.51 -39.12 31.74
N PHE A 327 15.03 -39.61 30.59
CA PHE A 327 14.06 -40.69 30.51
C PHE A 327 14.71 -42.07 30.77
N LYS A 328 13.93 -42.98 31.37
CA LYS A 328 14.33 -44.39 31.48
C LYS A 328 13.93 -45.14 30.20
N PHE A 329 14.91 -45.65 29.50
CA PHE A 329 14.75 -46.53 28.35
C PHE A 329 15.16 -47.97 28.69
N PHE A 330 14.73 -48.91 27.86
CA PHE A 330 15.16 -50.30 27.87
C PHE A 330 15.76 -50.61 26.51
N ASP A 331 16.92 -51.24 26.50
CA ASP A 331 17.49 -51.90 25.32
C ASP A 331 16.92 -53.33 25.22
N SER A 332 17.02 -53.95 24.05
CA SER A 332 16.55 -55.31 23.80
C SER A 332 17.40 -56.02 22.75
N ASP A 333 17.46 -57.36 22.82
CA ASP A 333 18.38 -58.23 22.05
C ASP A 333 18.31 -58.09 20.51
N ASN A 334 17.38 -57.28 19.98
CA ASN A 334 17.18 -56.98 18.56
C ASN A 334 17.55 -55.52 18.20
N ASN A 335 18.47 -54.88 18.94
CA ASN A 335 18.90 -53.48 18.75
C ASN A 335 17.75 -52.45 18.74
N GLN A 336 16.74 -52.64 19.60
CA GLN A 336 15.60 -51.72 19.72
C GLN A 336 15.52 -51.12 21.13
N PHE A 337 15.54 -49.79 21.17
CA PHE A 337 15.35 -48.99 22.37
C PHE A 337 13.86 -48.67 22.57
N ARG A 338 13.38 -48.83 23.80
CA ARG A 338 12.00 -48.56 24.21
C ARG A 338 11.95 -47.59 25.38
N ILE A 339 11.32 -46.43 25.18
CA ILE A 339 11.04 -45.43 26.21
C ILE A 339 9.57 -45.52 26.61
N CYS A 340 9.28 -45.86 27.86
CA CYS A 340 7.90 -45.92 28.37
C CYS A 340 7.49 -44.57 28.99
N SER A 341 7.17 -43.58 28.15
CA SER A 341 6.81 -42.23 28.56
C SER A 341 5.60 -41.69 27.79
N LYS A 342 4.48 -41.45 28.50
CA LYS A 342 3.28 -40.83 27.93
C LYS A 342 3.53 -39.40 27.46
N GLN A 343 4.22 -38.60 28.28
CA GLN A 343 4.56 -37.20 27.98
C GLN A 343 5.37 -37.08 26.67
N LEU A 344 6.39 -37.93 26.49
CA LEU A 344 7.20 -37.95 25.28
C LEU A 344 6.40 -38.46 24.07
N ALA A 345 5.58 -39.50 24.25
CA ALA A 345 4.72 -40.03 23.20
C ALA A 345 3.68 -39.00 22.71
N GLU A 346 3.12 -38.17 23.59
CA GLU A 346 2.14 -37.15 23.22
C GLU A 346 2.75 -36.02 22.39
N ILE A 347 4.02 -35.65 22.63
CA ILE A 347 4.76 -34.68 21.80
C ILE A 347 5.08 -35.27 20.41
N LEU A 348 5.34 -36.58 20.33
CA LEU A 348 5.83 -37.25 19.11
C LEU A 348 4.73 -37.90 18.25
N LEU A 349 3.51 -38.01 18.76
CA LEU A 349 2.34 -38.54 18.03
C LEU A 349 1.92 -37.69 16.81
N PRO A 350 1.92 -36.34 16.84
CA PRO A 350 1.60 -35.50 15.69
C PRO A 350 2.54 -35.68 14.49
N LEU A 351 3.75 -36.21 14.69
CA LEU A 351 4.72 -36.51 13.63
C LEU A 351 4.41 -37.80 12.85
N GLY A 352 3.38 -38.55 13.25
CA GLY A 352 2.86 -39.70 12.49
C GLY A 352 3.88 -40.82 12.23
N LYS A 353 3.68 -41.52 11.10
CA LYS A 353 4.46 -42.65 10.61
C LYS A 353 5.31 -42.24 9.40
N SER A 354 6.19 -43.13 8.91
CA SER A 354 7.18 -42.83 7.83
C SER A 354 6.71 -42.10 6.56
N GLY A 355 5.41 -42.14 6.21
CA GLY A 355 4.84 -41.37 5.08
C GLY A 355 4.24 -40.01 5.45
N GLU A 356 4.09 -39.73 6.75
CA GLU A 356 3.40 -38.59 7.37
C GLU A 356 4.37 -37.64 8.10
N LYS A 357 5.62 -38.08 8.32
CA LYS A 357 6.67 -37.30 9.02
C LYS A 357 6.97 -35.96 8.34
N TYR A 358 7.36 -34.99 9.15
CA TYR A 358 7.81 -33.65 8.76
C TYR A 358 8.77 -33.10 9.83
N ILE A 359 9.41 -31.97 9.57
CA ILE A 359 10.16 -31.20 10.59
C ILE A 359 9.25 -30.07 11.10
N PRO A 360 9.02 -29.96 12.44
CA PRO A 360 8.26 -28.85 13.01
C PRO A 360 8.84 -27.49 12.59
N ARG A 361 7.97 -26.57 12.20
CA ARG A 361 8.35 -25.34 11.49
C ARG A 361 9.11 -24.36 12.37
N GLU A 362 8.79 -24.33 13.65
CA GLU A 362 9.47 -23.57 14.71
C GLU A 362 10.96 -23.92 14.85
N LEU A 363 11.40 -25.11 14.40
CA LEU A 363 12.81 -25.49 14.48
C LEU A 363 13.67 -24.76 13.44
N PHE A 364 13.09 -24.26 12.34
CA PHE A 364 13.83 -23.57 11.28
C PHE A 364 14.27 -22.14 11.66
N GLU A 365 13.79 -21.62 12.80
CA GLU A 365 14.23 -20.37 13.42
C GLU A 365 15.50 -20.54 14.27
N LEU A 366 15.92 -21.79 14.56
CA LEU A 366 17.09 -22.09 15.35
C LEU A 366 18.41 -21.80 14.62
N SER A 367 19.46 -21.56 15.39
CA SER A 367 20.79 -21.28 14.88
C SER A 367 21.30 -22.41 13.96
N LYS A 368 22.13 -22.02 12.98
CA LYS A 368 22.87 -22.92 12.09
C LYS A 368 23.64 -24.03 12.83
N ARG A 369 24.12 -23.75 14.06
CA ARG A 369 24.81 -24.73 14.93
C ARG A 369 23.84 -25.80 15.42
N GLN A 370 22.64 -25.41 15.84
CA GLN A 370 21.61 -26.32 16.35
C GLN A 370 20.94 -27.11 15.21
N LEU A 371 20.64 -26.45 14.08
CA LEU A 371 20.16 -27.11 12.87
C LEU A 371 21.10 -28.22 12.38
N LEU A 372 22.42 -28.01 12.47
CA LEU A 372 23.42 -29.04 12.15
C LEU A 372 23.34 -30.28 13.06
N ILE A 373 22.86 -30.17 14.31
CA ILE A 373 22.67 -31.33 15.20
C ILE A 373 21.52 -32.20 14.68
N LEU A 374 20.37 -31.58 14.39
CA LEU A 374 19.21 -32.26 13.81
C LEU A 374 19.57 -32.89 12.45
N PHE A 375 20.28 -32.14 11.60
CA PHE A 375 20.77 -32.62 10.30
C PHE A 375 21.65 -33.87 10.45
N ASN A 376 22.68 -33.81 11.31
CA ASN A 376 23.58 -34.94 11.53
C ASN A 376 22.85 -36.16 12.10
N ALA A 377 21.83 -35.96 12.94
CA ALA A 377 21.02 -37.04 13.49
C ALA A 377 20.12 -37.71 12.43
N LEU A 378 19.49 -36.94 11.54
CA LEU A 378 18.73 -37.44 10.39
C LEU A 378 19.64 -38.20 9.40
N ILE A 379 20.83 -37.67 9.11
CA ILE A 379 21.80 -38.33 8.22
C ILE A 379 22.35 -39.64 8.82
N MET A 380 22.33 -39.81 10.15
CA MET A 380 22.72 -41.06 10.82
C MET A 380 21.66 -42.18 10.66
N GLY A 381 20.38 -41.81 10.50
CA GLY A 381 19.25 -42.72 10.28
C GLY A 381 19.07 -43.10 8.81
N ASP A 382 18.15 -42.43 8.10
CA ASP A 382 17.87 -42.71 6.66
C ASP A 382 18.92 -42.12 5.69
N GLY A 383 20.08 -41.69 6.20
CA GLY A 383 21.11 -41.02 5.43
C GLY A 383 22.28 -41.90 5.00
N SER A 384 23.15 -41.32 4.18
CA SER A 384 24.42 -41.89 3.76
C SER A 384 25.40 -40.78 3.38
N GLU A 385 26.66 -40.93 3.77
CA GLU A 385 27.74 -39.96 3.56
C GLU A 385 28.69 -40.41 2.44
N GLY A 386 29.23 -39.46 1.68
CA GLY A 386 30.15 -39.70 0.56
C GLY A 386 31.19 -38.59 0.45
N GLY A 387 31.97 -38.36 1.52
CA GLY A 387 32.72 -37.11 1.71
C GLY A 387 31.77 -35.99 2.10
N ASP A 388 32.05 -34.74 1.70
CA ASP A 388 31.24 -33.55 2.01
C ASP A 388 29.81 -33.56 1.41
N CYS A 389 29.35 -34.68 0.83
CA CYS A 389 28.07 -34.88 0.20
C CYS A 389 27.26 -35.96 0.93
N TYR A 390 25.97 -35.73 1.10
CA TYR A 390 25.05 -36.63 1.80
C TYR A 390 23.86 -37.00 0.91
N THR A 391 23.26 -38.17 1.17
CA THR A 391 22.02 -38.61 0.51
C THR A 391 21.05 -39.12 1.56
N TYR A 392 19.87 -38.51 1.63
CA TYR A 392 18.79 -38.87 2.57
C TYR A 392 17.58 -39.42 1.82
N TYR A 393 16.88 -40.40 2.40
CA TYR A 393 15.70 -41.03 1.81
C TYR A 393 14.46 -40.83 2.70
N SER A 394 13.29 -40.58 2.09
CA SER A 394 12.03 -40.41 2.81
C SER A 394 10.83 -40.91 2.00
N LYS A 395 9.81 -41.46 2.65
CA LYS A 395 8.51 -41.74 2.02
C LYS A 395 7.56 -40.53 2.07
N SER A 396 7.71 -39.66 3.08
CA SER A 396 7.04 -38.37 3.12
C SER A 396 7.69 -37.38 2.14
N LYS A 397 6.88 -36.78 1.26
CA LYS A 397 7.29 -35.67 0.40
C LYS A 397 7.60 -34.42 1.22
N GLN A 398 6.82 -34.17 2.27
CA GLN A 398 7.00 -33.02 3.15
C GLN A 398 8.37 -33.10 3.83
N LEU A 399 8.71 -34.22 4.48
CA LEU A 399 10.03 -34.41 5.08
C LEU A 399 11.18 -34.30 4.06
N ALA A 400 10.97 -34.72 2.80
CA ALA A 400 11.99 -34.57 1.77
C ALA A 400 12.23 -33.09 1.38
N ASP A 401 11.20 -32.25 1.42
CA ASP A 401 11.30 -30.80 1.23
C ASP A 401 11.85 -30.09 2.47
N ASP A 402 11.38 -30.48 3.66
CA ASP A 402 11.89 -30.00 4.95
C ASP A 402 13.39 -30.28 5.10
N VAL A 403 13.87 -31.46 4.67
CA VAL A 403 15.30 -31.81 4.68
C VAL A 403 16.09 -31.07 3.59
N GLN A 404 15.47 -30.72 2.45
CA GLN A 404 16.10 -29.79 1.50
C GLN A 404 16.28 -28.40 2.13
N GLU A 405 15.26 -27.89 2.84
CA GLU A 405 15.32 -26.60 3.53
C GLU A 405 16.30 -26.62 4.72
N LEU A 406 16.30 -27.68 5.52
CA LEU A 406 17.24 -27.87 6.63
C LEU A 406 18.69 -27.84 6.13
N ALA A 407 18.97 -28.56 5.02
CA ALA A 407 20.27 -28.55 4.39
C ALA A 407 20.68 -27.14 3.93
N LEU A 408 19.75 -26.38 3.33
CA LEU A 408 19.97 -24.99 2.93
C LEU A 408 20.33 -24.09 4.12
N ARG A 409 19.56 -24.13 5.22
CA ARG A 409 19.86 -23.37 6.44
C ARG A 409 21.16 -23.80 7.13
N CYS A 410 21.54 -25.08 7.02
CA CYS A 410 22.83 -25.60 7.46
C CYS A 410 24.03 -25.12 6.60
N GLY A 411 23.81 -24.42 5.47
CA GLY A 411 24.87 -23.98 4.56
C GLY A 411 25.28 -25.03 3.51
N TYR A 412 24.42 -26.01 3.25
CA TYR A 412 24.52 -26.90 2.10
C TYR A 412 23.63 -26.43 0.95
N ALA A 413 23.78 -27.05 -0.22
CA ALA A 413 22.80 -26.96 -1.30
C ALA A 413 22.20 -28.35 -1.53
N ALA A 414 20.89 -28.44 -1.70
CA ALA A 414 20.18 -29.72 -1.76
C ALA A 414 19.18 -29.79 -2.93
N SER A 415 18.93 -31.00 -3.45
CA SER A 415 17.92 -31.26 -4.47
C SER A 415 17.09 -32.51 -4.16
N VAL A 416 15.77 -32.42 -4.33
CA VAL A 416 14.82 -33.53 -4.12
C VAL A 416 14.52 -34.21 -5.45
N VAL A 417 14.54 -35.54 -5.50
CA VAL A 417 14.08 -36.32 -6.66
C VAL A 417 13.21 -37.50 -6.21
N SER A 418 12.17 -37.84 -6.98
CA SER A 418 11.49 -39.14 -6.82
C SER A 418 12.46 -40.25 -7.23
N HIS A 419 12.64 -41.25 -6.36
CA HIS A 419 13.67 -42.28 -6.54
C HIS A 419 13.21 -43.46 -7.41
N ALA A 420 11.91 -43.75 -7.44
CA ALA A 420 11.33 -44.83 -8.23
C ALA A 420 9.93 -44.45 -8.76
N VAL A 421 9.76 -44.48 -10.09
CA VAL A 421 8.46 -44.22 -10.73
C VAL A 421 7.43 -45.25 -10.25
N GLY A 422 6.36 -44.78 -9.61
CA GLY A 422 5.31 -45.65 -9.04
C GLY A 422 5.59 -46.15 -7.61
N ARG A 423 6.50 -45.52 -6.85
CA ARG A 423 6.60 -45.68 -5.39
C ARG A 423 6.83 -44.33 -4.71
N ASP A 424 6.17 -44.14 -3.57
CA ASP A 424 6.34 -42.96 -2.72
C ASP A 424 7.66 -43.07 -1.93
N LEU A 425 8.77 -42.77 -2.64
CA LEU A 425 10.12 -42.71 -2.09
C LEU A 425 10.88 -41.58 -2.77
N TYR A 426 11.24 -40.59 -1.97
CA TYR A 426 11.98 -39.39 -2.36
C TYR A 426 13.41 -39.51 -1.86
N ARG A 427 14.34 -38.94 -2.62
CA ARG A 427 15.76 -38.88 -2.29
C ARG A 427 16.22 -37.43 -2.33
N VAL A 428 16.73 -36.94 -1.21
CA VAL A 428 17.38 -35.63 -1.10
C VAL A 428 18.87 -35.84 -1.32
N ASN A 429 19.42 -35.18 -2.33
CA ASN A 429 20.85 -35.19 -2.66
C ASN A 429 21.44 -33.88 -2.12
N ILE A 430 22.35 -33.95 -1.17
CA ILE A 430 22.88 -32.80 -0.42
C ILE A 430 24.39 -32.67 -0.72
N ARG A 431 24.85 -31.46 -0.98
CA ARG A 431 26.25 -31.11 -1.34
C ARG A 431 26.66 -29.81 -0.66
N PRO A 432 27.95 -29.46 -0.56
CA PRO A 432 28.37 -28.16 -0.06
C PRO A 432 27.72 -27.03 -0.87
N ALA A 433 27.28 -25.96 -0.21
CA ALA A 433 26.78 -24.78 -0.91
C ALA A 433 27.92 -24.15 -1.71
N LYS A 434 27.85 -24.33 -3.04
CA LYS A 434 28.74 -23.74 -4.03
C LYS A 434 27.88 -23.32 -5.20
N ASP A 435 28.22 -22.19 -5.79
CA ASP A 435 27.53 -21.68 -6.97
C ASP A 435 27.78 -22.61 -8.14
N GLU A 436 26.73 -22.85 -8.92
CA GLU A 436 26.71 -23.89 -9.93
C GLU A 436 26.66 -23.30 -11.33
N ASN A 437 27.53 -23.79 -12.21
CA ASN A 437 27.59 -23.34 -13.59
C ASN A 437 26.21 -23.50 -14.24
N LEU A 438 25.70 -22.41 -14.80
CA LEU A 438 24.51 -22.45 -15.65
C LEU A 438 24.80 -23.29 -16.90
N VAL A 439 23.73 -23.77 -17.52
CA VAL A 439 23.79 -24.60 -18.73
C VAL A 439 23.04 -23.91 -19.85
N VAL A 440 23.38 -24.21 -21.11
CA VAL A 440 22.59 -23.75 -22.27
C VAL A 440 21.11 -24.14 -22.08
N PRO A 441 20.16 -23.18 -22.09
CA PRO A 441 18.76 -23.46 -21.74
C PRO A 441 18.00 -24.21 -22.84
N GLU A 442 17.07 -25.06 -22.40
CA GLU A 442 16.05 -25.66 -23.27
C GLU A 442 15.06 -24.56 -23.70
N ARG A 443 15.03 -24.22 -24.99
CA ARG A 443 14.10 -23.24 -25.58
C ARG A 443 12.90 -23.96 -26.21
N PHE A 444 11.67 -23.55 -25.86
CA PHE A 444 10.44 -24.15 -26.39
C PHE A 444 9.27 -23.16 -26.45
N HIS A 445 8.32 -23.37 -27.36
CA HIS A 445 7.12 -22.53 -27.45
C HIS A 445 6.11 -22.87 -26.34
N TYR A 446 5.57 -21.82 -25.69
CA TYR A 446 4.66 -21.90 -24.57
C TYR A 446 3.38 -21.10 -24.83
N VAL A 447 2.26 -21.64 -24.36
CA VAL A 447 0.93 -21.00 -24.33
C VAL A 447 0.31 -21.29 -22.97
N GLY A 448 0.08 -20.27 -22.15
CA GLY A 448 -0.46 -20.44 -20.80
C GLY A 448 -0.38 -19.17 -19.96
N LYS A 449 -0.47 -19.30 -18.63
CA LYS A 449 -0.16 -18.22 -17.69
C LYS A 449 1.32 -18.23 -17.32
N VAL A 450 1.91 -17.07 -17.09
CA VAL A 450 3.22 -16.88 -16.47
C VAL A 450 3.06 -16.02 -15.21
N TYR A 451 3.98 -16.20 -14.28
CA TYR A 451 3.87 -15.77 -12.89
C TYR A 451 5.12 -14.99 -12.46
N CYS A 452 4.98 -13.97 -11.63
CA CYS A 452 6.12 -13.35 -10.95
C CYS A 452 5.68 -12.77 -9.61
N VAL A 453 6.65 -12.47 -8.76
CA VAL A 453 6.48 -11.57 -7.62
C VAL A 453 7.45 -10.39 -7.77
N ASN A 454 7.08 -9.22 -7.28
CA ASN A 454 8.03 -8.17 -6.94
C ASN A 454 8.42 -8.31 -5.46
N VAL A 455 9.69 -8.07 -5.13
CA VAL A 455 10.17 -7.95 -3.74
C VAL A 455 11.27 -6.89 -3.71
N THR A 456 11.41 -6.19 -2.57
CA THR A 456 12.24 -4.99 -2.43
C THR A 456 13.71 -5.16 -2.87
N ASN A 457 14.31 -6.35 -2.69
CA ASN A 457 15.69 -6.63 -3.11
C ASN A 457 15.82 -7.23 -4.53
N HIS A 458 14.72 -7.39 -5.27
CA HIS A 458 14.64 -7.92 -6.64
C HIS A 458 15.23 -9.31 -6.92
N VAL A 459 15.54 -10.08 -5.87
CA VAL A 459 16.12 -11.43 -5.96
C VAL A 459 15.23 -12.41 -5.19
N VAL A 460 14.89 -13.55 -5.80
CA VAL A 460 13.96 -14.55 -5.24
C VAL A 460 14.53 -15.96 -5.31
N PHE A 461 14.26 -16.78 -4.29
CA PHE A 461 14.69 -18.18 -4.26
C PHE A 461 13.61 -19.11 -4.82
N VAL A 462 13.90 -19.72 -5.96
CA VAL A 462 12.95 -20.55 -6.72
C VAL A 462 13.47 -21.96 -6.91
N ARG A 463 12.57 -22.93 -7.06
CA ARG A 463 12.89 -24.30 -7.48
C ARG A 463 11.90 -24.80 -8.52
N ARG A 464 12.30 -25.80 -9.29
CA ARG A 464 11.40 -26.62 -10.11
C ARG A 464 11.87 -28.07 -10.03
N ASN A 465 10.95 -29.03 -10.10
CA ASN A 465 11.27 -30.46 -9.94
C ASN A 465 12.16 -30.77 -8.71
N GLY A 466 12.01 -30.01 -7.62
CA GLY A 466 12.82 -30.16 -6.40
C GLY A 466 14.25 -29.59 -6.45
N ARG A 467 14.63 -28.74 -7.42
CA ARG A 467 16.01 -28.23 -7.59
C ARG A 467 16.05 -26.70 -7.52
N ALA A 468 16.74 -26.14 -6.53
CA ALA A 468 16.64 -24.72 -6.15
C ALA A 468 17.80 -23.83 -6.64
N ALA A 469 17.51 -22.54 -6.89
CA ALA A 469 18.45 -21.49 -7.28
C ALA A 469 17.88 -20.07 -7.05
N TRP A 470 18.75 -19.05 -7.01
CA TRP A 470 18.36 -17.63 -6.95
C TRP A 470 18.19 -17.02 -8.36
N CYS A 471 17.20 -16.14 -8.54
CA CYS A 471 16.87 -15.47 -9.82
C CYS A 471 16.33 -14.03 -9.61
N GLY A 472 16.18 -13.20 -10.67
CA GLY A 472 15.98 -11.73 -10.61
C GLY A 472 14.79 -11.11 -11.40
N GLN A 473 14.75 -9.76 -11.50
CA GLN A 473 13.59 -8.93 -11.97
C GLN A 473 14.01 -7.73 -12.89
N CYS A 474 13.11 -6.88 -13.46
CA CYS A 474 13.31 -6.22 -14.80
C CYS A 474 12.79 -4.77 -15.10
N TYR A 475 13.52 -4.00 -15.96
CA TYR A 475 13.12 -2.69 -16.57
C TYR A 475 13.73 -2.43 -18.00
N ASP A 476 13.23 -1.45 -18.79
CA ASP A 476 13.43 -1.22 -20.27
C ASP A 476 14.00 0.19 -20.68
N GLU A 477 14.67 0.35 -21.84
CA GLU A 477 15.01 1.67 -22.46
C GLU A 477 15.33 1.56 -23.98
N GLY A 478 14.97 2.56 -24.80
CA GLY A 478 15.05 2.48 -26.27
C GLY A 478 15.47 3.73 -27.08
N LYS A 479 15.79 4.88 -26.47
CA LYS A 479 16.15 6.12 -27.20
C LYS A 479 17.59 6.14 -27.72
N ARG A 480 18.52 5.54 -26.99
CA ARG A 480 19.97 5.52 -27.29
C ARG A 480 20.36 4.98 -28.67
N VAL A 481 19.57 4.07 -29.23
CA VAL A 481 19.83 3.48 -30.56
C VAL A 481 19.68 4.52 -31.67
N ALA A 482 18.74 5.46 -31.53
CA ALA A 482 18.52 6.53 -32.51
C ALA A 482 19.72 7.51 -32.55
N GLU A 483 20.26 7.91 -31.39
CA GLU A 483 21.47 8.74 -31.31
C GLU A 483 22.65 8.05 -32.01
N THR A 484 22.85 6.76 -31.72
CA THR A 484 23.94 5.96 -32.30
C THR A 484 23.85 5.91 -33.84
N LEU A 485 22.67 5.59 -34.39
CA LEU A 485 22.43 5.54 -35.83
C LEU A 485 22.73 6.88 -36.52
N ALA A 486 22.35 8.01 -35.91
CA ALA A 486 22.64 9.33 -36.46
C ALA A 486 24.16 9.56 -36.56
N PHE A 487 24.90 9.33 -35.47
CA PHE A 487 26.36 9.52 -35.45
C PHE A 487 27.10 8.61 -36.43
N ASP A 488 26.65 7.38 -36.66
CA ASP A 488 27.26 6.52 -37.69
C ASP A 488 26.93 6.96 -39.13
N TYR A 489 25.72 7.48 -39.39
CA TYR A 489 25.42 8.09 -40.69
C TYR A 489 26.24 9.35 -40.95
N HIS A 490 26.58 10.13 -39.93
CA HIS A 490 27.57 11.19 -40.06
C HIS A 490 28.97 10.63 -40.36
N ARG A 491 29.51 9.77 -39.49
CA ARG A 491 30.87 9.20 -39.61
C ARG A 491 31.12 8.51 -40.95
N GLN A 492 30.19 7.68 -41.42
CA GLN A 492 30.37 6.86 -42.62
C GLN A 492 29.89 7.55 -43.90
N ASN A 493 28.82 8.35 -43.84
CA ASN A 493 28.11 8.84 -45.03
C ASN A 493 28.12 10.37 -45.16
N ASN A 494 28.76 11.09 -44.24
CA ASN A 494 28.84 12.55 -44.17
C ASN A 494 27.44 13.23 -44.21
N VAL A 495 26.45 12.62 -43.56
CA VAL A 495 25.19 13.27 -43.20
C VAL A 495 25.45 14.25 -42.04
N ASP A 496 24.75 15.37 -41.98
CA ASP A 496 24.99 16.46 -41.02
C ASP A 496 23.89 16.40 -39.90
N ILE A 497 24.19 16.34 -38.58
CA ILE A 497 23.30 15.76 -37.48
C ILE A 497 23.23 16.49 -36.07
N ARG A 498 22.16 16.39 -35.20
CA ARG A 498 21.84 17.20 -33.90
C ARG A 498 20.83 16.56 -32.77
N VAL A 499 20.59 17.00 -31.44
CA VAL A 499 19.89 16.33 -30.17
C VAL A 499 19.13 17.17 -28.95
N VAL A 500 18.35 16.65 -27.86
CA VAL A 500 17.60 17.31 -26.60
C VAL A 500 16.95 16.47 -25.33
N ARG A 501 16.44 16.96 -24.07
CA ARG A 501 15.95 16.28 -22.69
C ARG A 501 14.94 17.01 -21.55
N ILE A 502 14.20 16.41 -20.47
CA ILE A 502 13.19 17.00 -19.33
C ILE A 502 12.62 16.20 -17.96
N PHE A 503 11.88 16.76 -16.85
CA PHE A 503 11.82 16.31 -15.30
C PHE A 503 10.69 16.78 -14.03
N ASN A 504 10.54 16.39 -12.61
CA ASN A 504 9.80 16.92 -11.21
C ASN A 504 9.24 16.05 -9.80
N SER A 505 8.85 16.52 -8.45
CA SER A 505 7.81 16.10 -7.22
C SER A 505 7.22 16.95 -5.85
N LEU A 506 6.52 16.42 -4.68
CA LEU A 506 6.02 16.95 -3.19
C LEU A 506 5.52 16.10 -1.76
N THR A 507 5.34 16.60 -0.44
CA THR A 507 5.27 16.00 1.06
C THR A 507 4.22 16.36 2.29
N GLY A 508 4.08 15.57 3.47
CA GLY A 508 3.59 15.91 4.93
C GLY A 508 3.30 14.84 6.15
N ASP A 509 3.14 15.09 7.53
CA ASP A 509 2.86 14.16 8.78
C ASP A 509 1.47 14.24 9.50
N GLN A 510 0.49 14.85 8.87
CA GLN A 510 -0.59 15.62 9.54
C GLN A 510 -1.93 14.88 9.68
N LYS A 511 -2.88 15.40 10.49
CA LYS A 511 -4.28 14.90 10.47
C LYS A 511 -4.95 15.24 9.13
N VAL A 512 -5.75 14.32 8.59
CA VAL A 512 -6.47 14.46 7.32
C VAL A 512 -7.89 13.93 7.41
N LEU A 513 -8.77 14.44 6.55
CA LEU A 513 -10.19 14.09 6.49
C LEU A 513 -10.50 13.45 5.13
N TYR A 514 -11.06 12.24 5.11
CA TYR A 514 -11.34 11.51 3.85
C TYR A 514 -12.44 10.47 4.01
N TYR A 515 -12.82 9.83 2.89
CA TYR A 515 -13.88 8.84 2.79
C TYR A 515 -13.40 7.59 2.06
N ILE A 516 -13.87 6.41 2.46
CA ILE A 516 -13.80 5.18 1.66
C ILE A 516 -15.24 4.77 1.34
N GLY A 517 -15.65 4.89 0.07
CA GLY A 517 -17.05 4.80 -0.32
C GLY A 517 -17.87 5.90 0.34
N GLU A 518 -18.77 5.52 1.26
CA GLU A 518 -19.60 6.45 2.03
C GLU A 518 -19.14 6.64 3.50
N GLU A 519 -18.13 5.90 3.95
CA GLU A 519 -17.65 5.91 5.35
C GLU A 519 -16.55 6.95 5.57
N LEU A 520 -16.68 7.77 6.62
CA LEU A 520 -15.75 8.86 6.95
C LEU A 520 -14.59 8.44 7.86
N TYR A 521 -13.40 8.90 7.52
CA TYR A 521 -12.15 8.73 8.25
C TYR A 521 -11.52 10.09 8.60
N TYR A 522 -11.04 10.21 9.84
CA TYR A 522 -10.29 11.37 10.36
C TYR A 522 -9.13 10.88 11.24
N GLU A 523 -7.94 10.85 10.68
CA GLU A 523 -6.74 10.25 11.26
C GLU A 523 -5.46 10.89 10.68
N THR A 524 -4.26 10.44 11.06
CA THR A 524 -3.02 10.99 10.46
C THR A 524 -2.85 10.53 9.02
N PHE A 525 -2.02 11.24 8.25
CA PHE A 525 -1.71 10.90 6.88
C PHE A 525 -1.02 9.53 6.76
N ALA A 526 -0.24 9.15 7.79
CA ALA A 526 0.37 7.84 7.90
C ALA A 526 -0.67 6.73 8.08
N GLU A 527 -1.57 6.89 9.06
CA GLU A 527 -2.70 5.98 9.30
C GLU A 527 -3.59 5.85 8.04
N CYS A 528 -3.89 6.99 7.41
CA CYS A 528 -4.68 7.09 6.19
C CYS A 528 -4.05 6.30 5.02
N TYR A 529 -2.76 6.54 4.73
CA TYR A 529 -2.02 5.82 3.69
C TYR A 529 -2.02 4.33 3.98
N ASP A 530 -1.65 3.93 5.20
CA ASP A 530 -1.54 2.52 5.55
C ASP A 530 -2.91 1.81 5.55
N ARG A 531 -4.03 2.56 5.62
CA ARG A 531 -5.40 2.05 5.42
C ARG A 531 -5.81 1.89 3.95
N ILE A 532 -5.37 2.76 3.03
CA ILE A 532 -5.86 2.78 1.63
C ILE A 532 -4.83 2.32 0.58
N ASN A 533 -3.59 2.03 0.98
CA ASN A 533 -2.53 1.61 0.08
C ASN A 533 -2.82 0.25 -0.57
N GLY A 534 -3.42 0.28 -1.77
CA GLY A 534 -3.72 -0.88 -2.60
C GLY A 534 -4.94 -0.68 -3.49
N ASP A 535 -6.00 -0.07 -2.96
CA ASP A 535 -7.18 0.33 -3.73
C ASP A 535 -7.69 1.72 -3.31
N ILE A 536 -7.56 2.65 -4.25
CA ILE A 536 -7.98 4.05 -4.12
C ILE A 536 -9.25 4.36 -4.94
N SER A 537 -9.84 3.38 -5.65
CA SER A 537 -10.89 3.63 -6.65
C SER A 537 -12.16 4.26 -6.08
N ASN A 538 -12.42 4.02 -4.79
CA ASN A 538 -13.61 4.46 -4.06
C ASN A 538 -13.28 5.50 -2.98
N VAL A 539 -12.04 6.00 -2.94
CA VAL A 539 -11.59 6.92 -1.88
C VAL A 539 -11.82 8.37 -2.34
N SER A 540 -12.21 9.27 -1.42
CA SER A 540 -12.44 10.69 -1.74
C SER A 540 -12.12 11.61 -0.56
N VAL A 541 -11.83 12.89 -0.81
CA VAL A 541 -11.46 13.88 0.21
C VAL A 541 -12.29 15.16 0.09
N PRO A 542 -12.51 15.90 1.19
CA PRO A 542 -13.05 17.26 1.13
C PRO A 542 -12.01 18.29 0.64
N CYS A 543 -12.44 19.14 -0.29
CA CYS A 543 -11.67 20.20 -0.95
C CYS A 543 -12.57 21.41 -1.29
N PHE A 544 -12.02 22.61 -1.51
CA PHE A 544 -12.77 23.80 -1.97
C PHE A 544 -12.81 23.91 -3.50
N ASP A 545 -13.92 24.45 -4.03
CA ASP A 545 -14.21 24.54 -5.46
C ASP A 545 -13.73 25.82 -6.18
N GLU A 546 -13.98 25.94 -7.49
CA GLU A 546 -13.72 27.14 -8.30
C GLU A 546 -14.50 28.40 -7.87
N ASN A 547 -15.51 28.22 -7.00
CA ASN A 547 -16.29 29.25 -6.32
C ASN A 547 -15.93 29.29 -4.81
N SER A 548 -14.84 28.65 -4.42
CA SER A 548 -14.35 28.42 -3.06
C SER A 548 -15.36 27.73 -2.12
N GLN A 549 -16.29 26.92 -2.64
CA GLN A 549 -17.25 26.11 -1.89
C GLN A 549 -16.68 24.72 -1.58
N THR A 550 -16.87 24.20 -0.37
CA THR A 550 -16.33 22.88 -0.02
C THR A 550 -17.17 21.76 -0.65
N VAL A 551 -16.50 20.87 -1.39
CA VAL A 551 -17.04 19.67 -2.05
C VAL A 551 -16.25 18.43 -1.62
N ILE A 552 -16.68 17.24 -2.03
CA ILE A 552 -16.00 15.96 -1.76
C ILE A 552 -15.71 15.28 -3.10
N LYS A 553 -14.45 14.92 -3.36
CA LYS A 553 -13.98 14.52 -4.70
C LYS A 553 -13.01 13.33 -4.66
N PRO A 554 -12.99 12.47 -5.71
CA PRO A 554 -12.37 11.14 -5.65
C PRO A 554 -10.87 11.12 -5.91
N ILE A 555 -10.11 10.42 -5.06
CA ILE A 555 -8.67 10.24 -5.25
C ILE A 555 -8.33 9.24 -6.35
N SER A 556 -7.33 9.60 -7.15
CA SER A 556 -6.56 8.71 -7.99
C SER A 556 -5.32 8.14 -7.30
N ALA A 557 -5.08 8.44 -6.00
CA ALA A 557 -3.71 8.54 -5.47
C ALA A 557 -3.49 8.87 -3.96
N ILE A 558 -2.38 8.39 -3.35
CA ILE A 558 -1.80 8.90 -2.08
C ILE A 558 -0.24 8.68 -1.99
N TRP A 559 0.57 9.66 -1.52
CA TRP A 559 2.05 9.67 -1.31
C TRP A 559 2.49 9.22 0.08
N LYS A 560 3.74 8.73 0.08
CA LYS A 560 4.57 8.30 1.21
C LYS A 560 6.01 8.20 0.72
N HIS A 561 6.86 9.12 1.16
CA HIS A 561 8.30 9.19 0.86
C HIS A 561 9.06 9.43 2.15
N HIS A 562 10.37 9.16 2.21
CA HIS A 562 11.18 9.54 3.36
C HIS A 562 12.06 10.74 3.00
N VAL A 563 12.11 11.75 3.86
CA VAL A 563 12.94 12.95 3.66
C VAL A 563 13.78 13.29 4.87
N LYS A 564 14.84 14.07 4.64
CA LYS A 564 15.60 14.74 5.68
C LYS A 564 15.83 16.20 5.30
N LYS A 565 14.95 17.11 5.72
CA LYS A 565 14.95 18.55 5.35
C LYS A 565 14.29 19.41 6.43
N LYS A 566 14.30 20.74 6.27
CA LYS A 566 13.60 21.64 7.20
C LYS A 566 12.09 21.56 7.05
N GLY A 567 11.41 21.70 8.18
CA GLY A 567 9.97 21.86 8.28
C GLY A 567 9.58 23.14 9.01
N PHE A 568 8.35 23.59 8.75
CA PHE A 568 7.70 24.71 9.40
C PHE A 568 6.37 24.24 10.03
N GLN A 569 6.23 24.47 11.34
CA GLN A 569 4.99 24.30 12.09
C GLN A 569 4.29 25.65 12.17
N ILE A 570 3.19 25.81 11.45
CA ILE A 570 2.50 27.09 11.21
C ILE A 570 1.18 27.07 11.99
N LYS A 571 0.99 28.07 12.86
CA LYS A 571 -0.19 28.19 13.74
C LYS A 571 -0.93 29.50 13.48
N THR A 572 -2.24 29.46 13.48
CA THR A 572 -3.12 30.63 13.24
C THR A 572 -3.67 31.22 14.55
N VAL A 573 -4.15 32.46 14.49
CA VAL A 573 -4.84 33.17 15.59
C VAL A 573 -6.13 32.50 16.09
N TRP A 574 -6.60 31.45 15.42
CA TRP A 574 -7.72 30.60 15.84
C TRP A 574 -7.26 29.20 16.30
N GLY A 575 -5.95 29.01 16.53
CA GLY A 575 -5.37 27.76 17.01
C GLY A 575 -5.30 26.63 15.98
N LYS A 576 -5.70 26.88 14.72
CA LYS A 576 -5.53 25.93 13.61
C LYS A 576 -4.06 25.83 13.22
N GLU A 577 -3.57 24.64 12.94
CA GLU A 577 -2.14 24.35 12.91
C GLU A 577 -1.79 23.30 11.85
N ILE A 578 -0.69 23.50 11.12
CA ILE A 578 -0.16 22.50 10.19
C ILE A 578 1.37 22.46 10.24
N LYS A 579 1.96 21.27 10.10
CA LYS A 579 3.39 21.10 9.81
C LYS A 579 3.60 20.76 8.34
N ILE A 580 4.56 21.43 7.71
CA ILE A 580 4.88 21.29 6.29
C ILE A 580 6.39 21.37 6.07
N THR A 581 6.88 20.97 4.90
CA THR A 581 8.30 21.16 4.52
C THR A 581 8.58 22.57 4.03
N GLU A 582 9.86 22.95 3.93
CA GLU A 582 10.26 24.30 3.47
C GLU A 582 9.83 24.63 2.04
N ASP A 583 9.78 23.61 1.19
CA ASP A 583 9.33 23.64 -0.20
C ASP A 583 7.82 23.44 -0.36
N HIS A 584 7.10 22.98 0.67
CA HIS A 584 5.63 22.91 0.64
C HIS A 584 4.97 24.31 0.69
N SER A 585 3.72 24.43 0.26
CA SER A 585 3.03 25.74 0.13
C SER A 585 1.57 25.67 0.54
N LEU A 586 1.10 26.70 1.25
CA LEU A 586 -0.28 26.85 1.70
C LEU A 586 -0.98 27.95 0.91
N PHE A 587 -2.30 27.94 0.90
CA PHE A 587 -3.08 28.97 0.22
C PHE A 587 -3.19 30.24 1.09
N THR A 588 -2.75 31.35 0.51
CA THR A 588 -2.96 32.74 0.93
C THR A 588 -3.99 33.40 0.00
N ARG A 589 -4.11 34.74 0.02
CA ARG A 589 -5.11 35.49 -0.74
C ARG A 589 -4.52 36.55 -1.67
N ASP A 590 -5.01 36.60 -2.90
CA ASP A 590 -4.63 37.60 -3.91
C ASP A 590 -5.32 38.97 -3.72
N GLU A 591 -4.98 39.95 -4.57
CA GLU A 591 -5.57 41.29 -4.56
C GLU A 591 -7.07 41.35 -4.92
N ASN A 592 -7.64 40.27 -5.47
CA ASN A 592 -9.05 40.13 -5.85
C ASN A 592 -9.87 39.29 -4.84
N ASN A 593 -9.26 38.91 -3.71
CA ASN A 593 -9.77 37.98 -2.69
C ASN A 593 -9.89 36.50 -3.12
N LYS A 594 -9.26 36.06 -4.22
CA LYS A 594 -9.15 34.64 -4.58
C LYS A 594 -8.01 33.92 -3.85
N PRO A 595 -8.05 32.59 -3.72
CA PRO A 595 -6.93 31.80 -3.22
C PRO A 595 -5.70 31.88 -4.13
N GLN A 596 -4.52 32.00 -3.53
CA GLN A 596 -3.21 31.97 -4.19
C GLN A 596 -2.20 31.36 -3.22
N ALA A 597 -1.44 30.34 -3.62
CA ALA A 597 -0.53 29.67 -2.69
C ALA A 597 0.89 30.23 -2.66
N ALA A 598 1.53 30.10 -1.49
CA ALA A 598 2.86 30.61 -1.15
C ALA A 598 3.62 29.59 -0.28
N PHE A 599 4.94 29.52 -0.41
CA PHE A 599 5.76 28.47 0.22
C PHE A 599 5.93 28.67 1.74
N GLY A 600 6.14 27.58 2.47
CA GLY A 600 6.38 27.60 3.92
C GLY A 600 7.61 28.46 4.29
N ASN A 601 8.63 28.47 3.43
CA ASN A 601 9.78 29.35 3.55
C ASN A 601 9.50 30.82 3.17
N GLU A 602 8.38 31.14 2.51
CA GLU A 602 7.95 32.51 2.16
C GLU A 602 7.01 33.13 3.21
N LEU A 603 6.14 32.32 3.84
CA LEU A 603 5.15 32.75 4.83
C LEU A 603 5.78 33.43 6.06
N ARG A 604 5.09 34.44 6.59
CA ARG A 604 5.50 35.23 7.76
C ARG A 604 4.36 35.35 8.78
N VAL A 605 4.73 35.59 10.04
CA VAL A 605 3.78 35.90 11.10
C VAL A 605 3.02 37.19 10.75
N GLY A 606 1.69 37.11 10.72
CA GLY A 606 0.79 38.19 10.30
C GLY A 606 0.17 38.00 8.90
N ASP A 607 0.71 37.12 8.05
CA ASP A 607 0.11 36.76 6.76
C ASP A 607 -1.19 35.97 6.96
N GLU A 608 -2.06 35.94 5.96
CA GLU A 608 -3.38 35.28 6.03
C GLU A 608 -3.42 34.00 5.18
N ILE A 609 -3.70 32.85 5.80
CA ILE A 609 -3.86 31.54 5.15
C ILE A 609 -5.30 31.04 5.20
N GLY A 610 -5.72 30.26 4.20
CA GLY A 610 -7.09 29.79 4.03
C GLY A 610 -7.44 28.66 5.00
N VAL A 611 -8.54 28.79 5.73
CA VAL A 611 -9.13 27.74 6.59
C VAL A 611 -10.63 27.62 6.32
N PRO A 612 -11.26 26.45 6.46
CA PRO A 612 -12.68 26.30 6.16
C PRO A 612 -13.59 26.97 7.21
N SER A 613 -14.59 27.75 6.76
CA SER A 613 -15.79 28.10 7.56
C SER A 613 -16.85 27.00 7.51
N TYR A 614 -16.92 26.28 6.39
CA TYR A 614 -17.85 25.19 6.17
C TYR A 614 -17.14 24.00 5.53
N ILE A 615 -17.48 22.79 5.96
CA ILE A 615 -17.00 21.55 5.37
C ILE A 615 -18.21 20.72 4.93
N SER A 616 -18.19 20.24 3.69
CA SER A 616 -19.20 19.31 3.18
C SER A 616 -18.92 17.89 3.68
N PHE A 617 -19.98 17.19 4.09
CA PHE A 617 -19.93 15.78 4.51
C PHE A 617 -20.99 14.98 3.76
N LEU A 618 -20.70 13.71 3.47
CA LEU A 618 -21.72 12.73 3.07
C LEU A 618 -22.61 12.42 4.28
N GLU A 619 -23.84 12.94 4.26
CA GLU A 619 -24.76 12.82 5.39
C GLU A 619 -25.45 11.44 5.43
N GLN A 620 -25.39 10.79 6.59
CA GLN A 620 -26.10 9.56 6.90
C GLN A 620 -27.01 9.81 8.10
N PRO A 621 -28.35 9.87 7.93
CA PRO A 621 -29.26 9.97 9.08
C PRO A 621 -29.19 8.70 9.92
N LEU A 622 -29.19 8.85 11.24
CA LEU A 622 -29.55 7.75 12.12
C LEU A 622 -31.05 7.50 11.97
N GLU A 623 -31.43 6.27 11.65
CA GLU A 623 -32.82 5.81 11.59
C GLU A 623 -33.17 4.95 12.82
N PRO A 624 -34.45 4.85 13.23
CA PRO A 624 -34.88 3.96 14.31
C PRO A 624 -34.42 2.52 14.12
N PHE A 625 -33.94 1.89 15.18
CA PHE A 625 -33.27 0.58 15.09
C PHE A 625 -33.52 -0.32 16.31
N HIS A 626 -33.42 -1.64 16.08
CA HIS A 626 -33.32 -2.59 17.18
C HIS A 626 -31.87 -2.68 17.66
N ILE A 627 -31.67 -2.66 18.98
CA ILE A 627 -30.35 -2.84 19.62
C ILE A 627 -29.71 -4.17 19.17
N THR A 628 -30.51 -5.23 18.99
CA THR A 628 -30.10 -6.54 18.43
C THR A 628 -29.41 -6.52 17.07
N ASP A 629 -29.54 -5.42 16.33
CA ASP A 629 -29.07 -5.27 14.96
C ASP A 629 -27.78 -4.44 14.89
N ARG A 630 -27.38 -3.86 16.05
CA ARG A 630 -26.13 -3.10 16.21
C ARG A 630 -25.09 -3.81 17.08
N ILE A 631 -25.49 -4.60 18.08
CA ILE A 631 -24.47 -5.19 18.99
C ILE A 631 -23.73 -6.38 18.35
N LEU A 632 -22.40 -6.29 18.37
CA LEU A 632 -21.45 -7.32 17.91
C LEU A 632 -21.11 -8.28 19.08
N ILE A 633 -21.58 -9.54 19.04
CA ILE A 633 -21.69 -10.39 20.26
C ILE A 633 -21.03 -11.77 20.13
N GLN A 634 -20.44 -12.24 21.25
CA GLN A 634 -19.94 -13.62 21.45
C GLN A 634 -20.75 -14.46 22.50
N GLU A 635 -21.70 -13.85 23.22
CA GLU A 635 -22.56 -14.51 24.23
C GLU A 635 -24.03 -14.65 23.76
N GLU A 636 -24.87 -15.42 24.46
CA GLU A 636 -26.27 -15.64 24.02
C GLU A 636 -27.25 -14.58 24.56
N ILE A 637 -27.70 -13.67 23.69
CA ILE A 637 -28.91 -12.84 23.95
C ILE A 637 -30.13 -13.76 24.03
N SER A 638 -31.03 -13.48 24.96
CA SER A 638 -32.42 -13.95 24.94
C SER A 638 -33.40 -12.82 24.66
N VAL A 639 -34.41 -13.12 23.84
CA VAL A 639 -35.55 -12.24 23.54
C VAL A 639 -36.66 -12.54 24.54
N GLU A 640 -37.19 -11.51 25.17
CA GLU A 640 -38.31 -11.55 26.11
C GLU A 640 -39.57 -10.99 25.43
N SER A 641 -40.65 -11.76 25.46
CA SER A 641 -41.94 -11.39 24.86
C SER A 641 -43.11 -12.06 25.58
N GLU A 642 -44.27 -11.41 25.63
CA GLU A 642 -45.50 -11.97 26.20
C GLU A 642 -46.03 -13.15 25.36
N GLU A 643 -45.65 -13.26 24.08
CA GLU A 643 -46.09 -14.33 23.18
C GLU A 643 -45.24 -15.62 23.27
N ILE A 644 -44.18 -15.67 24.09
CA ILE A 644 -43.29 -16.84 24.17
C ILE A 644 -44.03 -18.15 24.44
N ILE A 645 -45.02 -18.17 25.32
CA ILE A 645 -45.82 -19.39 25.61
C ILE A 645 -46.57 -19.84 24.35
N SER A 646 -47.18 -18.92 23.60
CA SER A 646 -47.85 -19.17 22.32
C SER A 646 -46.87 -19.75 21.28
N TYR A 647 -45.63 -19.26 21.24
CA TYR A 647 -44.61 -19.76 20.31
C TYR A 647 -44.07 -21.15 20.71
N LEU A 648 -43.91 -21.41 22.02
CA LEU A 648 -43.54 -22.73 22.54
C LEU A 648 -44.61 -23.80 22.25
N GLU A 649 -45.90 -23.43 22.29
CA GLU A 649 -46.99 -24.31 21.86
C GLU A 649 -47.03 -24.49 20.34
N LYS A 650 -47.03 -23.39 19.58
CA LYS A 650 -47.20 -23.37 18.11
C LYS A 650 -46.05 -24.01 17.34
N TYR A 651 -44.82 -23.88 17.83
CA TYR A 651 -43.60 -24.36 17.15
C TYR A 651 -42.87 -25.47 17.92
N GLY A 652 -43.46 -26.02 18.99
CA GLY A 652 -42.79 -26.90 19.94
C GLY A 652 -42.01 -28.07 19.33
N ASP A 653 -42.47 -28.64 18.22
CA ASP A 653 -41.75 -29.73 17.53
C ASP A 653 -40.52 -29.26 16.73
N LYS A 654 -40.59 -28.10 16.03
CA LYS A 654 -39.39 -27.45 15.44
C LYS A 654 -38.36 -27.12 16.52
N ILE A 655 -38.81 -26.64 17.68
CA ILE A 655 -37.92 -26.28 18.80
C ILE A 655 -37.24 -27.53 19.38
N ARG A 656 -37.98 -28.65 19.52
CA ARG A 656 -37.41 -29.93 19.95
C ARG A 656 -36.39 -30.45 18.96
N GLU A 657 -36.68 -30.40 17.66
CA GLU A 657 -35.76 -30.78 16.59
C GLU A 657 -34.46 -29.97 16.64
N TYR A 658 -34.54 -28.64 16.76
CA TYR A 658 -33.38 -27.76 16.89
C TYR A 658 -32.51 -28.08 18.11
N LEU A 659 -33.13 -28.21 19.29
CA LEU A 659 -32.41 -28.47 20.54
C LEU A 659 -31.80 -29.88 20.58
N LEU A 660 -32.45 -30.88 19.97
CA LEU A 660 -31.88 -32.22 19.78
C LEU A 660 -30.70 -32.19 18.80
N ALA A 661 -30.78 -31.42 17.70
CA ALA A 661 -29.67 -31.22 16.76
C ALA A 661 -28.47 -30.49 17.39
N LYS A 662 -28.72 -29.61 18.36
CA LYS A 662 -27.69 -28.99 19.24
C LYS A 662 -27.17 -29.92 20.34
N GLY A 663 -27.61 -31.18 20.39
CA GLY A 663 -27.06 -32.22 21.26
C GLY A 663 -27.65 -32.31 22.67
N LEU A 664 -28.76 -31.60 22.97
CA LEU A 664 -29.42 -31.73 24.28
C LEU A 664 -30.09 -33.12 24.40
N ASN A 665 -29.91 -33.78 25.55
CA ASN A 665 -30.60 -35.03 25.82
C ASN A 665 -32.08 -34.80 26.25
N PRO A 666 -32.96 -35.81 26.18
CA PRO A 666 -34.39 -35.64 26.48
C PRO A 666 -34.72 -35.10 27.89
N SER A 667 -33.86 -35.32 28.89
CA SER A 667 -34.04 -34.75 30.23
C SER A 667 -33.67 -33.27 30.27
N GLN A 668 -32.60 -32.87 29.57
CA GLN A 668 -32.20 -31.47 29.43
C GLN A 668 -33.25 -30.68 28.64
N LEU A 669 -33.76 -31.27 27.55
CA LEU A 669 -34.78 -30.68 26.69
C LEU A 669 -36.03 -30.23 27.46
N TYR A 670 -36.55 -31.07 28.38
CA TYR A 670 -37.70 -30.73 29.21
C TYR A 670 -37.40 -29.58 30.19
N SER A 671 -36.23 -29.57 30.83
CA SER A 671 -35.83 -28.46 31.71
C SER A 671 -35.58 -27.15 30.95
N THR A 672 -35.01 -27.21 29.75
CA THR A 672 -34.74 -26.02 28.92
C THR A 672 -36.03 -25.36 28.46
N LEU A 673 -36.99 -26.14 27.94
CA LEU A 673 -38.31 -25.63 27.54
C LEU A 673 -39.06 -25.00 28.74
N LYS A 674 -38.99 -25.61 29.93
CA LYS A 674 -39.58 -25.02 31.14
C LYS A 674 -38.86 -23.77 31.64
N ASN A 675 -37.55 -23.64 31.42
CA ASN A 675 -36.83 -22.42 31.74
C ASN A 675 -37.22 -21.27 30.79
N TYR A 676 -37.51 -21.57 29.52
CA TYR A 676 -38.03 -20.58 28.56
C TYR A 676 -39.44 -20.11 28.94
N GLU A 677 -40.34 -21.05 29.25
CA GLU A 677 -41.70 -20.81 29.75
C GLU A 677 -41.68 -19.98 31.06
N ALA A 678 -40.89 -20.39 32.06
CA ALA A 678 -40.84 -19.73 33.37
C ALA A 678 -40.16 -18.35 33.36
N LYS A 679 -39.42 -18.00 32.30
CA LYS A 679 -38.79 -16.69 32.10
C LYS A 679 -39.49 -15.80 31.07
N ASN A 680 -40.43 -16.32 30.28
CA ASN A 680 -40.92 -15.70 29.04
C ASN A 680 -39.76 -15.27 28.10
N GLN A 681 -38.71 -16.10 27.98
CA GLN A 681 -37.48 -15.79 27.25
C GLN A 681 -37.03 -16.97 26.38
N ILE A 682 -36.63 -16.72 25.12
CA ILE A 682 -35.89 -17.70 24.29
C ILE A 682 -34.61 -17.08 23.69
N PRO A 683 -33.54 -17.87 23.43
CA PRO A 683 -32.32 -17.35 22.79
C PRO A 683 -32.59 -16.74 21.40
N LYS A 684 -31.89 -15.67 21.03
CA LYS A 684 -32.04 -14.99 19.73
C LYS A 684 -31.84 -15.96 18.56
N HIS A 685 -30.85 -16.85 18.65
CA HIS A 685 -30.57 -17.88 17.63
C HIS A 685 -31.75 -18.85 17.40
N LEU A 686 -32.63 -19.03 18.40
CA LEU A 686 -33.82 -19.88 18.30
C LEU A 686 -35.01 -19.07 17.77
N TRP A 687 -35.14 -17.81 18.17
CA TRP A 687 -36.10 -16.86 17.60
C TRP A 687 -35.89 -16.71 16.08
N GLU A 688 -34.63 -16.55 15.65
CA GLU A 688 -34.20 -16.51 14.24
C GLU A 688 -34.47 -17.83 13.50
N TYR A 689 -34.15 -18.99 14.09
CA TYR A 689 -34.46 -20.31 13.50
C TYR A 689 -35.95 -20.60 13.34
N LEU A 690 -36.80 -19.96 14.16
CA LEU A 690 -38.26 -20.03 14.05
C LEU A 690 -38.85 -19.06 13.01
N GLU A 691 -38.01 -18.27 12.32
CA GLU A 691 -38.40 -17.27 11.33
C GLU A 691 -39.31 -16.18 11.94
N LEU A 692 -39.11 -15.84 13.21
CA LEU A 692 -39.90 -14.85 13.94
C LEU A 692 -39.34 -13.43 13.73
N SER A 693 -40.20 -12.50 13.32
CA SER A 693 -39.88 -11.07 13.29
C SER A 693 -39.87 -10.48 14.70
N LEU A 694 -38.84 -9.71 15.05
CA LEU A 694 -38.89 -8.82 16.21
C LEU A 694 -39.87 -7.66 15.95
N SER A 695 -40.49 -7.14 17.00
CA SER A 695 -41.30 -5.92 16.94
C SER A 695 -40.81 -4.87 17.95
N GLU A 696 -41.47 -3.72 17.99
CA GLU A 696 -41.15 -2.61 18.88
C GLU A 696 -41.33 -2.91 20.39
N LYS A 697 -42.00 -4.02 20.70
CA LYS A 697 -42.40 -4.43 22.06
C LYS A 697 -41.43 -5.39 22.72
N GLU A 698 -40.71 -6.18 21.94
CA GLU A 698 -39.76 -7.17 22.45
C GLU A 698 -38.67 -6.51 23.30
N LYS A 699 -38.33 -7.18 24.40
CA LYS A 699 -37.19 -6.83 25.25
C LYS A 699 -36.05 -7.82 25.06
N ILE A 700 -34.85 -7.42 25.45
CA ILE A 700 -33.64 -8.25 25.35
C ILE A 700 -32.84 -8.27 26.64
N CYS A 701 -32.29 -9.45 26.95
CA CYS A 701 -31.43 -9.69 28.10
C CYS A 701 -30.28 -10.66 27.76
N TYR A 702 -29.18 -10.57 28.48
CA TYR A 702 -28.29 -11.72 28.66
C TYR A 702 -28.84 -12.61 29.77
N SER A 703 -28.40 -13.86 29.83
CA SER A 703 -29.05 -14.95 30.59
C SER A 703 -29.25 -14.68 32.10
N SER A 704 -28.51 -13.72 32.67
CA SER A 704 -28.50 -13.29 34.07
C SER A 704 -28.84 -11.81 34.31
N THR A 705 -29.21 -11.04 33.28
CA THR A 705 -29.48 -9.59 33.38
C THR A 705 -30.98 -9.26 33.34
N LYS A 706 -31.35 -8.03 33.72
CA LYS A 706 -32.69 -7.49 33.44
C LYS A 706 -32.88 -7.29 31.94
N ALA A 707 -34.11 -7.43 31.46
CA ALA A 707 -34.45 -7.16 30.06
C ALA A 707 -34.77 -5.68 29.84
N ILE A 708 -34.18 -5.10 28.79
CA ILE A 708 -34.39 -3.70 28.37
C ILE A 708 -35.14 -3.64 27.04
N LYS A 709 -35.75 -2.49 26.71
CA LYS A 709 -36.45 -2.28 25.43
C LYS A 709 -35.47 -2.47 24.26
N ASN A 710 -35.84 -3.28 23.26
CA ASN A 710 -34.98 -3.50 22.10
C ASN A 710 -35.06 -2.37 21.05
N TRP A 711 -36.20 -1.69 20.91
CA TRP A 711 -36.45 -0.71 19.83
C TRP A 711 -36.19 0.74 20.25
N ILE A 712 -35.21 1.40 19.61
CA ILE A 712 -34.89 2.81 19.82
C ILE A 712 -35.56 3.65 18.73
N GLU A 713 -36.55 4.45 19.15
CA GLU A 713 -37.36 5.32 18.28
C GLU A 713 -37.10 6.81 18.54
N ASN A 714 -36.92 7.20 19.82
CA ASN A 714 -36.64 8.59 20.20
C ASN A 714 -35.15 8.90 20.03
N LEU A 715 -34.75 9.12 18.77
CA LEU A 715 -33.37 9.42 18.40
C LEU A 715 -32.88 10.78 18.92
N GLU A 716 -33.78 11.75 19.14
CA GLU A 716 -33.40 13.07 19.64
C GLU A 716 -32.92 12.99 21.10
N GLU A 717 -33.63 12.27 21.97
CA GLU A 717 -33.16 12.00 23.34
C GLU A 717 -31.95 11.05 23.36
N PHE A 718 -31.87 10.09 22.44
CA PHE A 718 -30.75 9.15 22.37
C PHE A 718 -29.43 9.86 21.98
N LEU A 719 -29.47 10.70 20.96
CA LEU A 719 -28.31 11.51 20.55
C LEU A 719 -27.93 12.55 21.62
N TRP A 720 -28.91 13.12 22.33
CA TRP A 720 -28.67 13.95 23.51
C TRP A 720 -27.93 13.18 24.61
N LEU A 721 -28.33 11.95 24.91
CA LEU A 721 -27.66 11.10 25.91
C LEU A 721 -26.21 10.77 25.50
N LEU A 722 -25.97 10.49 24.21
CA LEU A 722 -24.62 10.26 23.68
C LEU A 722 -23.75 11.53 23.78
N GLY A 723 -24.30 12.71 23.45
CA GLY A 723 -23.61 13.98 23.61
C GLY A 723 -23.23 14.25 25.07
N PHE A 724 -24.17 14.03 26.00
CA PHE A 724 -23.93 14.16 27.44
C PHE A 724 -22.88 13.14 27.94
N TYR A 725 -22.85 11.93 27.37
CA TYR A 725 -21.80 10.95 27.64
C TYR A 725 -20.42 11.43 27.14
N VAL A 726 -20.31 11.99 25.93
CA VAL A 726 -19.05 12.58 25.44
C VAL A 726 -18.58 13.76 26.30
N ALA A 727 -19.50 14.52 26.93
CA ALA A 727 -19.14 15.51 27.94
C ALA A 727 -18.71 14.85 29.28
N GLN A 728 -19.64 14.27 30.04
CA GLN A 728 -19.46 13.87 31.45
C GLN A 728 -19.57 12.37 31.74
N GLY A 729 -19.83 11.57 30.71
CA GLY A 729 -19.79 10.11 30.79
C GLY A 729 -18.38 9.53 30.89
N SER A 730 -18.29 8.29 31.37
CA SER A 730 -17.07 7.48 31.43
C SER A 730 -17.44 6.00 31.55
N LEU A 731 -16.63 5.10 30.99
CA LEU A 731 -16.74 3.66 31.21
C LEU A 731 -15.82 3.27 32.37
N ILE A 732 -16.37 2.66 33.43
CA ILE A 732 -15.61 2.24 34.61
C ILE A 732 -16.10 0.86 35.03
N ASN A 733 -15.20 -0.14 35.15
CA ASN A 733 -15.52 -1.51 35.55
C ASN A 733 -16.66 -2.20 34.75
N ASN A 734 -16.82 -1.84 33.47
CA ASN A 734 -17.94 -2.23 32.61
C ASN A 734 -19.32 -1.73 33.11
N GLU A 735 -19.34 -0.54 33.71
CA GLU A 735 -20.54 0.26 34.00
C GLU A 735 -20.43 1.62 33.30
N LEU A 736 -21.55 2.14 32.77
CA LEU A 736 -21.61 3.52 32.25
C LEU A 736 -21.80 4.49 33.42
N VAL A 737 -20.79 5.31 33.69
CA VAL A 737 -20.75 6.27 34.81
C VAL A 737 -20.95 7.69 34.31
N PHE A 738 -21.96 8.39 34.83
CA PHE A 738 -22.29 9.78 34.50
C PHE A 738 -22.11 10.69 35.72
N LYS A 739 -21.39 11.80 35.54
CA LYS A 739 -21.13 12.83 36.55
C LYS A 739 -21.77 14.18 36.12
N GLY A 740 -21.84 15.14 37.04
CA GLY A 740 -22.38 16.47 36.76
C GLY A 740 -23.33 16.98 37.86
N GLU A 741 -24.04 18.07 37.58
CA GLU A 741 -25.02 18.64 38.50
C GLU A 741 -26.26 17.75 38.69
N VAL A 742 -26.83 17.75 39.90
CA VAL A 742 -27.94 16.87 40.30
C VAL A 742 -29.17 17.01 39.39
N GLU A 743 -29.49 18.22 38.93
CA GLU A 743 -30.61 18.48 38.01
C GLU A 743 -30.39 17.85 36.62
N LYS A 744 -29.14 17.89 36.13
CA LYS A 744 -28.74 17.30 34.84
C LYS A 744 -28.70 15.77 34.92
N LEU A 745 -28.20 15.24 36.04
CA LEU A 745 -28.24 13.80 36.32
C LEU A 745 -29.69 13.29 36.44
N ALA A 746 -30.62 14.06 37.02
CA ALA A 746 -32.03 13.69 37.04
C ALA A 746 -32.62 13.57 35.62
N LYS A 747 -32.29 14.50 34.71
CA LYS A 747 -32.67 14.41 33.28
C LYS A 747 -32.05 13.19 32.58
N VAL A 748 -30.79 12.86 32.87
CA VAL A 748 -30.13 11.64 32.37
C VAL A 748 -30.90 10.38 32.79
N ILE A 749 -31.32 10.27 34.05
CA ILE A 749 -32.14 9.13 34.53
C ILE A 749 -33.47 9.04 33.77
N GLU A 750 -34.18 10.16 33.61
CA GLU A 750 -35.46 10.21 32.90
C GLU A 750 -35.34 9.72 31.44
N VAL A 751 -34.29 10.16 30.74
CA VAL A 751 -33.99 9.75 29.35
C VAL A 751 -33.63 8.27 29.26
N ILE A 752 -32.80 7.75 30.17
CA ILE A 752 -32.43 6.32 30.18
C ILE A 752 -33.67 5.44 30.45
N GLU A 753 -34.52 5.84 31.38
CA GLU A 753 -35.75 5.11 31.69
C GLU A 753 -36.74 5.18 30.50
N ARG A 754 -36.86 6.32 29.81
CA ARG A 754 -37.75 6.47 28.64
C ARG A 754 -37.29 5.67 27.41
N ILE A 755 -36.00 5.67 27.11
CA ILE A 755 -35.47 4.98 25.91
C ILE A 755 -35.38 3.47 26.14
N PHE A 756 -34.85 3.03 27.29
CA PHE A 756 -34.45 1.64 27.50
C PHE A 756 -35.31 0.86 28.51
N ASP A 757 -36.22 1.51 29.25
CA ASP A 757 -36.87 0.95 30.46
C ASP A 757 -35.84 0.47 31.51
N CYS A 758 -34.71 1.17 31.59
CA CYS A 758 -33.60 0.86 32.49
C CYS A 758 -33.57 1.83 33.68
N LYS A 759 -34.08 1.40 34.83
CA LYS A 759 -34.13 2.23 36.05
C LYS A 759 -32.72 2.43 36.64
N SER A 760 -32.33 3.68 36.81
CA SER A 760 -31.07 4.11 37.44
C SER A 760 -31.34 5.15 38.54
N GLN A 761 -30.34 5.47 39.37
CA GLN A 761 -30.44 6.46 40.44
C GLN A 761 -29.09 7.13 40.71
N ILE A 762 -29.10 8.35 41.25
CA ILE A 762 -27.88 9.00 41.76
C ILE A 762 -27.48 8.31 43.08
N ASN A 763 -26.22 7.92 43.20
CA ASN A 763 -25.69 7.24 44.39
C ASN A 763 -25.23 8.24 45.48
N GLU A 764 -24.82 7.71 46.64
CA GLU A 764 -24.33 8.50 47.79
C GLU A 764 -23.07 9.34 47.48
N ALA A 765 -22.34 9.00 46.40
CA ALA A 765 -21.17 9.72 45.93
C ALA A 765 -21.48 10.75 44.82
N GLY A 766 -22.76 10.99 44.51
CA GLY A 766 -23.20 12.05 43.60
C GLY A 766 -23.07 11.75 42.12
N TYR A 767 -23.00 10.48 41.71
CA TYR A 767 -22.96 10.07 40.30
C TYR A 767 -23.99 8.98 39.98
N ILE A 768 -24.27 8.77 38.69
CA ILE A 768 -25.08 7.64 38.21
C ILE A 768 -24.12 6.54 37.74
N SER A 769 -24.43 5.28 38.06
CA SER A 769 -23.82 4.10 37.41
C SER A 769 -24.92 3.26 36.77
N ILE A 770 -24.62 2.66 35.62
CA ILE A 770 -25.56 1.78 34.89
C ILE A 770 -24.96 0.39 34.73
N GLU A 771 -25.38 -0.53 35.60
CA GLU A 771 -25.07 -1.97 35.57
C GLU A 771 -25.88 -2.70 34.48
N SER A 772 -25.77 -2.27 33.22
CA SER A 772 -26.45 -2.90 32.08
C SER A 772 -25.48 -3.24 30.97
N LYS A 773 -25.07 -4.52 30.90
CA LYS A 773 -24.14 -5.01 29.88
C LYS A 773 -24.62 -4.67 28.46
N ILE A 774 -25.90 -4.85 28.14
CA ILE A 774 -26.44 -4.53 26.81
C ILE A 774 -26.26 -3.04 26.45
N LEU A 775 -26.30 -2.13 27.43
CA LEU A 775 -26.05 -0.70 27.18
C LEU A 775 -24.55 -0.37 27.06
N VAL A 776 -23.68 -1.12 27.74
CA VAL A 776 -22.23 -1.06 27.54
C VAL A 776 -21.88 -1.58 26.15
N ASP A 777 -22.25 -2.82 25.82
CA ASP A 777 -21.97 -3.44 24.53
C ASP A 777 -22.53 -2.60 23.35
N LEU A 778 -23.67 -1.90 23.55
CA LEU A 778 -24.21 -0.95 22.59
C LEU A 778 -23.40 0.35 22.50
N ILE A 779 -23.26 1.09 23.61
CA ILE A 779 -22.73 2.46 23.60
C ILE A 779 -21.20 2.46 23.57
N ALA A 780 -20.57 1.68 24.42
CA ALA A 780 -19.11 1.59 24.48
C ALA A 780 -18.55 0.90 23.24
N ASP A 781 -18.97 -0.34 22.98
CA ASP A 781 -18.31 -1.19 21.98
C ASP A 781 -18.88 -0.94 20.58
N SER A 782 -20.19 -1.11 20.39
CA SER A 782 -20.79 -1.16 19.04
C SER A 782 -21.03 0.21 18.41
N LEU A 783 -21.19 1.26 19.21
CA LEU A 783 -21.26 2.66 18.76
C LEU A 783 -19.93 3.41 18.98
N ASN A 784 -18.91 2.74 19.52
CA ASN A 784 -17.52 3.17 19.64
C ASN A 784 -17.25 4.35 20.62
N PHE A 785 -18.06 4.51 21.67
CA PHE A 785 -17.80 5.49 22.75
C PHE A 785 -16.97 4.92 23.92
N GLY A 786 -16.48 3.67 23.82
CA GLY A 786 -15.77 2.94 24.88
C GLY A 786 -14.26 3.14 24.95
N ASN A 787 -13.69 3.96 24.05
CA ASN A 787 -12.25 4.08 23.87
C ASN A 787 -11.49 4.63 25.09
N GLN A 788 -10.20 4.26 25.19
CA GLN A 788 -9.33 4.67 26.31
C GLN A 788 -9.06 6.17 26.32
N GLU A 789 -8.83 6.77 25.15
CA GLU A 789 -8.99 8.22 24.96
C GLU A 789 -10.44 8.50 24.58
N LYS A 790 -11.00 9.57 25.15
CA LYS A 790 -12.37 9.99 24.88
C LYS A 790 -12.46 10.58 23.47
N ASP A 791 -13.45 10.15 22.69
CA ASP A 791 -13.62 10.49 21.27
C ASP A 791 -15.09 10.79 20.90
N ILE A 792 -15.29 11.42 19.74
CA ILE A 792 -16.56 11.47 18.99
C ILE A 792 -16.44 10.48 17.80
N PRO A 793 -17.21 9.38 17.76
CA PRO A 793 -17.18 8.43 16.64
C PRO A 793 -17.48 9.11 15.29
N ASN A 794 -16.78 8.72 14.23
CA ASN A 794 -16.86 9.42 12.93
C ASN A 794 -18.29 9.45 12.34
N TRP A 795 -19.12 8.45 12.63
CA TRP A 795 -20.53 8.41 12.22
C TRP A 795 -21.36 9.58 12.78
N ILE A 796 -20.98 10.16 13.93
CA ILE A 796 -21.60 11.38 14.46
C ILE A 796 -21.38 12.56 13.50
N LEU A 797 -20.19 12.69 12.90
CA LEU A 797 -19.86 13.77 11.94
C LEU A 797 -20.73 13.67 10.67
N GLN A 798 -21.14 12.45 10.30
CA GLN A 798 -22.02 12.19 9.17
C GLN A 798 -23.50 12.44 9.49
N LEU A 799 -23.91 12.66 10.74
CA LEU A 799 -25.31 12.96 11.06
C LEU A 799 -25.77 14.30 10.46
N PRO A 800 -27.03 14.39 9.97
CA PRO A 800 -27.62 15.66 9.57
C PRO A 800 -27.63 16.70 10.67
N GLN A 801 -27.56 17.99 10.30
CA GLN A 801 -27.58 19.12 11.24
C GLN A 801 -28.67 19.00 12.32
N LYS A 802 -29.89 18.56 11.97
CA LYS A 802 -31.00 18.40 12.92
C LYS A 802 -30.68 17.38 14.03
N GLN A 803 -30.00 16.28 13.70
CA GLN A 803 -29.58 15.24 14.64
C GLN A 803 -28.34 15.68 15.44
N LEU A 804 -27.40 16.40 14.80
CA LEU A 804 -26.28 17.05 15.47
C LEU A 804 -26.72 18.07 16.52
N ILE A 805 -27.81 18.81 16.29
CA ILE A 805 -28.38 19.76 17.27
C ILE A 805 -28.77 19.08 18.59
N SER A 806 -29.32 17.85 18.54
CA SER A 806 -29.64 17.07 19.75
C SER A 806 -28.37 16.61 20.48
N PHE A 807 -27.38 16.12 19.74
CA PHE A 807 -26.08 15.72 20.28
C PHE A 807 -25.33 16.91 20.94
N LEU A 808 -25.28 18.05 20.26
CA LEU A 808 -24.66 19.28 20.76
C LEU A 808 -25.36 19.82 22.03
N GLN A 809 -26.68 19.70 22.14
CA GLN A 809 -27.40 20.06 23.37
C GLN A 809 -26.94 19.22 24.55
N GLY A 810 -26.88 17.89 24.39
CA GLY A 810 -26.40 16.99 25.43
C GLY A 810 -24.95 17.26 25.83
N PHE A 811 -24.09 17.47 24.83
CA PHE A 811 -22.69 17.82 25.06
C PHE A 811 -22.54 19.14 25.81
N ALA A 812 -23.24 20.20 25.41
CA ALA A 812 -23.20 21.51 26.06
C ALA A 812 -23.76 21.50 27.49
N GLU A 813 -24.91 20.84 27.70
CA GLU A 813 -25.50 20.67 29.03
C GLU A 813 -24.52 19.98 29.99
N GLY A 814 -23.85 18.91 29.53
CA GLY A 814 -22.81 18.23 30.28
C GLY A 814 -21.52 19.05 30.46
N ASN A 815 -21.14 19.89 29.50
CA ASN A 815 -19.91 20.67 29.55
C ASN A 815 -19.95 21.85 30.55
N ASP A 816 -21.09 22.08 31.22
CA ASP A 816 -21.38 23.26 32.03
C ASP A 816 -21.09 24.58 31.26
N SER A 817 -21.39 24.59 29.96
CA SER A 817 -21.11 25.72 29.05
C SER A 817 -22.00 26.93 29.39
N GLU A 818 -21.54 27.76 30.33
CA GLU A 818 -22.21 28.98 30.75
C GLU A 818 -22.26 30.03 29.62
N ASN A 819 -23.29 29.95 28.78
CA ASN A 819 -23.62 30.87 27.69
C ASN A 819 -24.07 32.28 28.18
N LYS A 820 -23.32 32.86 29.12
CA LYS A 820 -23.55 34.16 29.81
C LYS A 820 -23.46 35.40 28.92
N LEU A 821 -23.07 35.24 27.64
CA LEU A 821 -22.97 36.29 26.65
C LEU A 821 -23.73 35.83 25.40
N ASN A 822 -24.85 36.49 25.07
CA ASN A 822 -25.80 36.09 24.02
C ASN A 822 -25.21 35.88 22.61
N SER A 823 -23.97 36.33 22.35
CA SER A 823 -23.30 36.29 21.04
C SER A 823 -22.07 35.38 21.02
N ARG A 824 -21.98 34.40 21.92
CA ARG A 824 -20.81 33.50 22.06
C ARG A 824 -21.22 32.10 22.55
N LEU A 825 -20.55 31.09 21.99
CA LEU A 825 -20.48 29.71 22.52
C LEU A 825 -19.06 29.44 23.06
N GLU A 826 -18.95 28.64 24.12
CA GLU A 826 -17.67 28.20 24.69
C GLU A 826 -17.76 26.77 25.23
N PHE A 827 -16.78 25.93 24.88
CA PHE A 827 -16.63 24.56 25.38
C PHE A 827 -15.21 24.36 25.97
N LYS A 828 -15.09 23.50 26.98
CA LYS A 828 -13.83 23.13 27.66
C LYS A 828 -13.69 21.62 27.72
N ILE A 829 -12.61 21.08 27.18
CA ILE A 829 -12.53 19.66 26.82
C ILE A 829 -11.13 19.13 27.17
N ASN A 830 -11.07 18.00 27.88
CA ASN A 830 -9.79 17.39 28.31
C ASN A 830 -9.31 16.28 27.33
N SER A 831 -9.77 16.32 26.08
CA SER A 831 -9.37 15.44 24.97
C SER A 831 -9.13 16.29 23.73
N GLN A 832 -8.02 16.04 23.01
CA GLN A 832 -7.71 16.77 21.78
C GLN A 832 -8.62 16.29 20.64
N LEU A 833 -8.88 14.98 20.57
CA LEU A 833 -9.65 14.39 19.49
C LEU A 833 -11.13 14.80 19.52
N VAL A 834 -11.73 14.89 20.72
CA VAL A 834 -13.08 15.48 20.89
C VAL A 834 -13.08 16.97 20.52
N ALA A 835 -11.99 17.70 20.80
CA ALA A 835 -11.87 19.10 20.40
C ALA A 835 -11.77 19.26 18.87
N GLU A 836 -10.89 18.52 18.20
CA GLU A 836 -10.75 18.49 16.74
C GLU A 836 -12.08 18.13 16.06
N LYS A 837 -12.75 17.07 16.52
CA LYS A 837 -14.04 16.64 15.96
C LYS A 837 -15.20 17.58 16.29
N LEU A 838 -15.18 18.30 17.41
CA LEU A 838 -16.17 19.35 17.68
C LEU A 838 -15.99 20.56 16.75
N VAL A 839 -14.75 20.93 16.37
CA VAL A 839 -14.51 21.94 15.33
C VAL A 839 -15.07 21.48 13.97
N LEU A 840 -14.91 20.19 13.62
CA LEU A 840 -15.53 19.62 12.42
C LEU A 840 -17.07 19.70 12.48
N ILE A 841 -17.71 19.34 13.60
CA ILE A 841 -19.17 19.48 13.78
C ILE A 841 -19.60 20.94 13.62
N LEU A 842 -18.91 21.90 14.25
CA LEU A 842 -19.24 23.32 14.16
C LEU A 842 -19.11 23.86 12.74
N SER A 843 -18.15 23.36 11.95
CA SER A 843 -18.04 23.69 10.52
C SER A 843 -19.26 23.25 9.70
N LYS A 844 -19.97 22.17 10.08
CA LYS A 844 -21.24 21.78 9.43
C LYS A 844 -22.36 22.80 9.60
N PHE A 845 -22.24 23.73 10.56
CA PHE A 845 -23.15 24.86 10.75
C PHE A 845 -22.59 26.17 10.16
N GLY A 846 -21.45 26.13 9.45
CA GLY A 846 -20.79 27.31 8.90
C GLY A 846 -20.03 28.14 9.93
N LEU A 847 -19.71 27.58 11.10
CA LEU A 847 -19.15 28.28 12.24
C LEU A 847 -17.64 28.05 12.35
N VAL A 848 -16.86 29.13 12.25
CA VAL A 848 -15.43 29.11 12.57
C VAL A 848 -15.26 29.15 14.08
N ALA A 849 -14.86 28.01 14.62
CA ALA A 849 -14.45 27.86 16.00
C ALA A 849 -12.94 28.11 16.15
N GLY A 850 -12.60 29.01 17.07
CA GLY A 850 -11.22 29.19 17.55
C GLY A 850 -10.90 28.23 18.68
N VAL A 851 -9.70 27.66 18.66
CA VAL A 851 -9.20 26.73 19.68
C VAL A 851 -8.04 27.37 20.44
N SER A 852 -7.98 27.12 21.74
CA SER A 852 -6.85 27.53 22.59
C SER A 852 -6.57 26.44 23.61
N GLU A 853 -5.29 26.09 23.81
CA GLU A 853 -4.89 25.18 24.88
C GLU A 853 -4.66 25.96 26.18
N ILE A 854 -5.18 25.46 27.29
CA ILE A 854 -5.01 26.05 28.62
C ILE A 854 -4.64 24.95 29.61
N GLU A 855 -3.53 25.13 30.33
CA GLU A 855 -3.15 24.23 31.42
C GLU A 855 -3.96 24.58 32.68
N VAL A 856 -4.70 23.60 33.21
CA VAL A 856 -5.53 23.75 34.42
C VAL A 856 -5.18 22.62 35.39
N LYS A 857 -4.53 22.95 36.51
CA LYS A 857 -4.08 21.98 37.54
C LYS A 857 -3.17 20.86 36.99
N ASN A 858 -2.33 21.17 36.00
CA ASN A 858 -1.47 20.24 35.27
C ASN A 858 -2.22 19.26 34.32
N GLU A 859 -3.50 19.52 34.02
CA GLU A 859 -4.22 18.87 32.92
C GLU A 859 -4.33 19.84 31.73
N LYS A 860 -4.16 19.34 30.50
CA LYS A 860 -4.43 20.09 29.27
C LYS A 860 -5.94 20.23 29.07
N VAL A 861 -6.42 21.45 28.91
CA VAL A 861 -7.82 21.75 28.61
C VAL A 861 -7.89 22.53 27.30
N TYR A 862 -8.48 21.92 26.28
CA TYR A 862 -8.78 22.55 25.00
C TYR A 862 -10.05 23.39 25.15
N ARG A 863 -9.91 24.69 24.95
CA ARG A 863 -11.01 25.66 25.00
C ARG A 863 -11.41 26.05 23.58
N ILE A 864 -12.60 25.64 23.19
CA ILE A 864 -13.22 25.95 21.89
C ILE A 864 -14.17 27.13 22.08
N ILE A 865 -14.10 28.10 21.17
CA ILE A 865 -14.86 29.34 21.23
C ILE A 865 -15.44 29.65 19.85
N VAL A 866 -16.73 29.98 19.80
CA VAL A 866 -17.35 30.61 18.62
C VAL A 866 -17.87 31.98 19.05
N GLU A 867 -17.31 33.05 18.49
CA GLU A 867 -17.66 34.44 18.82
C GLU A 867 -18.46 35.12 17.70
N GLU A 868 -19.07 36.26 18.03
CA GLU A 868 -19.85 37.11 17.10
C GLU A 868 -21.09 36.41 16.49
N LEU A 869 -21.71 35.49 17.24
CA LEU A 869 -22.97 34.82 16.87
C LEU A 869 -24.18 35.76 17.00
N GLU A 870 -25.17 35.60 16.11
CA GLU A 870 -26.47 36.30 16.24
C GLU A 870 -27.38 35.72 17.34
N ASP A 871 -27.26 34.41 17.61
CA ASP A 871 -27.91 33.70 18.71
C ASP A 871 -26.97 32.56 19.16
N ASN A 872 -26.88 32.32 20.47
CA ASN A 872 -26.08 31.23 21.06
C ASN A 872 -26.91 30.03 21.53
N ASN A 873 -28.21 30.00 21.23
CA ASN A 873 -29.05 28.84 21.45
C ASN A 873 -28.73 27.71 20.45
N ILE A 874 -28.29 26.56 20.98
CA ILE A 874 -27.90 25.39 20.20
C ILE A 874 -29.06 24.84 19.35
N GLN A 875 -30.32 25.03 19.77
CA GLN A 875 -31.51 24.64 19.00
C GLN A 875 -31.63 25.37 17.65
N ASN A 876 -31.01 26.55 17.52
CA ASN A 876 -31.19 27.43 16.36
C ASN A 876 -30.04 27.38 15.35
N LEU A 877 -28.94 26.67 15.64
CA LEU A 877 -27.65 26.81 14.92
C LEU A 877 -27.73 26.63 13.39
N SER A 878 -28.62 25.78 12.87
CA SER A 878 -28.88 25.65 11.42
C SER A 878 -29.31 26.95 10.72
N ASN A 879 -29.69 27.98 11.48
CA ASN A 879 -30.13 29.28 10.97
C ASN A 879 -29.33 30.46 11.57
N VAL A 880 -28.29 30.19 12.37
CA VAL A 880 -27.48 31.24 13.01
C VAL A 880 -26.36 31.68 12.09
N GLN A 881 -26.17 32.99 11.93
CA GLN A 881 -24.98 33.53 11.29
C GLN A 881 -23.92 33.91 12.32
N GLN A 882 -22.66 33.66 11.97
CA GLN A 882 -21.49 34.17 12.69
C GLN A 882 -20.95 35.39 11.95
N LYS A 883 -20.80 36.52 12.65
CA LYS A 883 -20.22 37.75 12.09
C LYS A 883 -18.71 37.74 12.25
N ILE A 884 -18.06 36.92 11.43
CA ILE A 884 -16.60 36.83 11.40
C ILE A 884 -16.03 38.17 10.92
N SER A 885 -15.15 38.77 11.72
CA SER A 885 -14.50 40.06 11.45
C SER A 885 -13.30 39.98 10.48
N ALA A 886 -12.89 38.78 10.09
CA ALA A 886 -11.92 38.51 9.02
C ALA A 886 -12.57 38.39 7.63
N THR A 887 -11.76 38.48 6.58
CA THR A 887 -12.23 38.30 5.19
C THR A 887 -12.60 36.83 4.92
N THR A 888 -13.64 36.61 4.11
CA THR A 888 -14.07 35.29 3.64
C THR A 888 -14.19 35.25 2.12
N THR A 889 -13.96 34.06 1.54
CA THR A 889 -14.13 33.76 0.12
C THR A 889 -14.84 32.42 0.00
N GLY A 890 -16.13 32.43 -0.29
CA GLY A 890 -16.94 31.20 -0.30
C GLY A 890 -17.01 30.54 1.09
N ASN A 891 -16.53 29.30 1.17
CA ASN A 891 -16.36 28.52 2.42
C ASN A 891 -14.94 28.62 3.01
N ILE A 892 -14.08 29.52 2.49
CA ILE A 892 -12.76 29.82 3.03
C ILE A 892 -12.83 31.09 3.89
N VAL A 893 -12.14 31.09 5.02
CA VAL A 893 -11.85 32.25 5.86
C VAL A 893 -10.34 32.46 5.91
N TRP A 894 -9.92 33.71 5.88
CA TRP A 894 -8.52 34.09 5.82
C TRP A 894 -7.98 34.29 7.24
N ALA A 895 -7.32 33.25 7.76
CA ALA A 895 -6.81 33.16 9.13
C ALA A 895 -5.39 33.71 9.22
N LYS A 896 -5.14 34.65 10.14
CA LYS A 896 -3.79 35.17 10.35
C LYS A 896 -2.88 34.15 11.00
N ILE A 897 -1.66 34.02 10.50
CA ILE A 897 -0.57 33.29 11.14
C ILE A 897 -0.17 34.02 12.43
N GLU A 898 -0.28 33.32 13.55
CA GLU A 898 0.15 33.76 14.89
C GLU A 898 1.63 33.42 15.13
N SER A 899 2.06 32.23 14.71
CA SER A 899 3.44 31.77 14.85
C SER A 899 3.85 30.81 13.74
N ILE A 900 5.17 30.77 13.49
CA ILE A 900 5.84 29.79 12.62
C ILE A 900 7.05 29.30 13.39
N GLU A 901 7.16 27.99 13.61
CA GLU A 901 8.30 27.37 14.29
C GLU A 901 9.07 26.47 13.32
N GLU A 902 10.38 26.70 13.19
CA GLU A 902 11.27 25.83 12.39
C GLU A 902 11.60 24.54 13.16
N PHE A 903 11.50 23.41 12.47
CA PHE A 903 11.95 22.11 12.98
C PHE A 903 12.68 21.30 11.90
N GLU A 904 13.33 20.19 12.29
CA GLU A 904 14.01 19.27 11.38
C GLU A 904 13.12 18.04 11.15
N ILE A 905 12.80 17.73 9.89
CA ILE A 905 12.08 16.53 9.48
C ILE A 905 13.11 15.47 9.10
N ASP A 906 12.96 14.25 9.63
CA ASP A 906 13.77 13.07 9.34
C ASP A 906 12.87 11.82 9.36
N ASP A 907 11.80 11.86 8.57
CA ASP A 907 10.65 10.96 8.68
C ASP A 907 9.93 10.80 7.32
N TYR A 908 8.88 9.98 7.31
CA TYR A 908 7.99 9.82 6.18
C TYR A 908 7.02 11.00 6.01
N VAL A 909 6.72 11.27 4.75
CA VAL A 909 6.00 12.45 4.28
C VAL A 909 5.07 12.06 3.13
N TYR A 910 3.82 12.50 3.25
CA TYR A 910 2.65 11.94 2.58
C TYR A 910 1.74 13.05 2.06
N ASP A 911 0.98 12.78 1.00
CA ASP A 911 -0.09 13.68 0.54
C ASP A 911 -1.14 12.92 -0.34
N PHE A 912 -2.37 13.39 -0.64
CA PHE A 912 -3.42 12.68 -1.47
C PHE A 912 -3.49 13.19 -2.91
N SER A 913 -3.88 12.46 -4.00
CA SER A 913 -4.36 13.10 -5.27
C SER A 913 -5.75 12.68 -5.56
N VAL A 914 -6.62 13.66 -5.57
CA VAL A 914 -7.84 13.76 -6.34
C VAL A 914 -7.46 13.82 -7.88
N PRO A 915 -8.41 13.73 -8.85
CA PRO A 915 -8.60 14.73 -10.03
C PRO A 915 -10.20 17.33 -9.92
N ASN A 916 -10.10 18.52 -10.64
CA ASN A 916 -11.04 19.67 -10.82
C ASN A 916 -11.01 20.98 -9.98
N TYR A 917 -10.76 21.06 -8.65
CA TYR A 917 -10.62 22.28 -7.78
C TYR A 917 -9.42 22.70 -6.74
N GLU A 918 -8.52 22.16 -5.84
CA GLU A 918 -7.91 21.13 -4.82
C GLU A 918 -6.60 21.94 -4.48
N ASN A 919 -5.88 21.82 -3.36
CA ASN A 919 -6.38 21.65 -2.01
C ASN A 919 -7.08 20.33 -1.57
N PHE A 920 -6.70 19.83 -0.40
CA PHE A 920 -7.39 18.77 0.35
C PHE A 920 -7.32 19.18 1.82
N ILE A 921 -8.24 18.78 2.69
CA ILE A 921 -8.16 19.20 4.09
C ILE A 921 -7.14 18.37 4.89
N GLY A 922 -6.00 19.00 5.25
CA GLY A 922 -4.96 18.46 6.14
C GLY A 922 -4.56 19.38 7.31
N GLY A 923 -3.82 18.88 8.30
CA GLY A 923 -3.42 19.63 9.50
C GLY A 923 -4.45 19.59 10.63
N SER A 924 -3.98 19.74 11.88
CA SER A 924 -4.88 19.88 13.04
C SER A 924 -5.74 21.14 12.85
N TYR A 925 -7.04 20.90 12.67
CA TYR A 925 -8.04 21.92 12.38
C TYR A 925 -7.99 22.60 10.94
N SER A 926 -7.24 22.09 9.90
CA SER A 926 -7.48 22.12 8.37
C SER A 926 -6.82 23.15 7.30
N ILE A 927 -5.93 22.75 6.28
CA ILE A 927 -5.13 23.46 5.12
C ILE A 927 -4.56 22.56 3.86
N PHE A 928 -3.74 22.98 2.77
CA PHE A 928 -3.75 22.62 1.23
C PHE A 928 -2.42 22.71 0.18
N ALA A 929 -2.30 22.30 -1.21
CA ALA A 929 -1.04 22.21 -2.21
C ALA A 929 -0.99 22.17 -3.94
N HIS A 930 0.15 21.97 -4.83
CA HIS A 930 0.45 22.21 -6.44
C HIS A 930 1.30 21.32 -7.65
N ASN A 931 2.22 21.65 -8.77
CA ASN A 931 2.60 20.91 -10.24
C ASN A 931 3.39 21.30 -11.72
N THR A 932 3.96 20.40 -12.71
CA THR A 932 4.95 20.47 -14.01
C THR A 932 4.59 20.50 -15.61
N TYR A 933 5.05 21.35 -16.61
CA TYR A 933 4.36 21.59 -17.99
C TYR A 933 4.92 21.59 -19.48
N GLY A 934 3.98 21.76 -20.49
CA GLY A 934 4.16 22.18 -21.94
C GLY A 934 2.89 22.30 -22.92
N PRO A 935 2.86 23.10 -24.06
CA PRO A 935 1.71 23.35 -25.02
C PRO A 935 1.52 22.49 -26.30
N ARG A 936 0.30 22.32 -26.86
CA ARG A 936 -0.01 21.30 -27.92
C ARG A 936 0.35 19.87 -27.51
N MET A 937 0.61 19.71 -26.22
CA MET A 937 0.90 18.49 -25.51
C MET A 937 -0.41 17.73 -25.29
N LEU A 938 -0.34 16.41 -25.18
CA LEU A 938 -1.56 15.61 -25.08
C LEU A 938 -2.21 15.79 -23.71
N GLU A 939 -3.53 15.67 -23.67
CA GLU A 939 -4.34 15.86 -22.45
C GLU A 939 -4.30 14.68 -21.48
N ASN A 940 -3.69 13.59 -21.92
CA ASN A 940 -3.56 12.32 -21.22
C ASN A 940 -2.15 11.73 -21.46
N ASP A 941 -1.16 12.61 -21.67
CA ASP A 941 0.23 12.26 -21.97
C ASP A 941 0.92 11.51 -20.81
N GLY A 942 0.42 11.63 -19.58
CA GLY A 942 0.96 10.99 -18.37
C GLY A 942 2.03 11.80 -17.66
N ARG A 943 2.80 12.62 -18.40
CA ARG A 943 3.70 13.64 -17.82
C ARG A 943 2.87 14.75 -17.20
N VAL A 944 3.30 15.31 -16.06
CA VAL A 944 2.30 15.78 -15.09
C VAL A 944 1.39 16.89 -15.65
N VAL A 945 1.83 18.02 -16.19
CA VAL A 945 0.91 19.11 -16.63
C VAL A 945 0.35 18.99 -18.04
N SER A 946 0.85 18.07 -18.85
CA SER A 946 -0.02 17.54 -19.91
C SER A 946 -1.33 17.00 -19.33
N ASN A 947 -1.24 16.28 -18.21
CA ASN A 947 -2.41 15.97 -17.42
C ASN A 947 -2.95 17.27 -16.83
N PHE A 948 -2.15 18.09 -16.13
CA PHE A 948 -2.66 19.16 -15.26
C PHE A 948 -3.38 20.30 -15.97
N ILE A 949 -2.91 20.77 -17.13
CA ILE A 949 -3.64 21.80 -17.87
C ILE A 949 -4.89 21.20 -18.51
N ALA A 950 -4.88 19.91 -18.90
CA ALA A 950 -6.12 19.24 -19.31
C ALA A 950 -7.07 19.01 -18.13
N GLN A 951 -6.53 18.70 -16.96
CA GLN A 951 -7.22 18.49 -15.70
C GLN A 951 -7.87 19.82 -15.27
N ALA A 952 -7.12 20.91 -15.21
CA ALA A 952 -7.62 22.22 -14.80
C ALA A 952 -8.55 22.89 -15.83
N LEU A 953 -8.56 22.42 -17.08
CA LEU A 953 -9.48 22.91 -18.12
C LEU A 953 -10.69 22.03 -18.41
N LYS A 954 -10.63 20.74 -18.09
CA LYS A 954 -11.81 19.88 -18.10
C LYS A 954 -12.62 20.01 -16.83
N GLY A 955 -12.00 20.49 -15.75
CA GLY A 955 -12.40 20.09 -14.42
C GLY A 955 -12.22 18.57 -14.26
N ILE A 956 -10.97 18.11 -14.18
CA ILE A 956 -10.58 16.76 -13.72
C ILE A 956 -9.36 16.93 -12.80
N PRO A 957 -9.23 16.23 -11.66
CA PRO A 957 -7.97 16.94 -10.37
C PRO A 957 -6.48 16.67 -10.84
N LEU A 958 -5.37 17.18 -10.27
CA LEU A 958 -4.04 17.43 -10.95
C LEU A 958 -2.81 16.79 -10.20
N THR A 959 -2.33 15.60 -10.63
CA THR A 959 -1.57 14.53 -9.89
C THR A 959 0.03 14.53 -9.74
N VAL A 960 0.66 14.50 -8.53
CA VAL A 960 2.06 15.02 -8.16
C VAL A 960 3.37 14.13 -8.04
N TYR A 961 3.66 13.09 -8.83
CA TYR A 961 4.93 12.26 -8.84
C TYR A 961 6.12 12.38 -7.78
N GLY A 962 5.97 12.26 -6.42
CA GLY A 962 7.06 12.10 -5.38
C GLY A 962 7.08 13.12 -4.19
N ASP A 963 8.16 13.31 -3.37
CA ASP A 963 8.28 14.14 -2.11
C ASP A 963 8.43 15.69 -2.12
N GLY A 964 8.94 16.36 -3.15
CA GLY A 964 9.14 17.82 -3.20
C GLY A 964 10.57 18.12 -3.49
N SER A 965 11.41 17.61 -2.61
CA SER A 965 12.85 17.82 -2.65
C SER A 965 13.51 17.20 -3.86
N GLN A 966 12.83 16.30 -4.58
CA GLN A 966 13.31 15.77 -5.86
C GLN A 966 13.21 16.85 -6.97
N THR A 967 14.04 17.87 -6.82
CA THR A 967 14.14 19.01 -7.70
C THR A 967 14.46 18.55 -9.11
N ARG A 968 13.81 19.18 -10.09
CA ARG A 968 14.14 18.99 -11.50
C ARG A 968 13.65 20.20 -12.34
N SER A 969 13.89 20.20 -13.64
CA SER A 969 13.78 21.43 -14.46
C SER A 969 12.62 21.48 -15.47
N PHE A 970 11.80 22.54 -15.41
CA PHE A 970 10.79 22.82 -16.44
C PHE A 970 11.35 23.72 -17.55
N CYS A 971 11.19 23.33 -18.82
CA CYS A 971 11.60 24.14 -19.97
C CYS A 971 10.43 24.40 -20.91
N TYR A 972 10.21 25.66 -21.31
CA TYR A 972 9.13 26.01 -22.21
C TYR A 972 9.41 25.62 -23.67
N VAL A 973 8.35 25.38 -24.47
CA VAL A 973 8.49 24.82 -25.83
C VAL A 973 9.12 25.79 -26.83
N SER A 974 8.87 27.10 -26.74
CA SER A 974 9.43 28.04 -27.73
C SER A 974 10.94 28.19 -27.59
N ASP A 975 11.45 28.20 -26.36
CA ASP A 975 12.90 28.13 -26.09
C ASP A 975 13.49 26.83 -26.65
N LEU A 976 12.81 25.71 -26.43
CA LEU A 976 13.23 24.39 -26.93
C LEU A 976 13.32 24.39 -28.48
N VAL A 977 12.30 24.91 -29.17
CA VAL A 977 12.21 24.95 -30.64
C VAL A 977 13.19 25.97 -31.25
N GLU A 978 13.37 27.14 -30.65
CA GLU A 978 14.44 28.09 -31.06
C GLU A 978 15.83 27.44 -30.85
N GLY A 979 16.01 26.68 -29.77
CA GLY A 979 17.19 25.83 -29.55
C GLY A 979 17.39 24.80 -30.66
N PHE A 980 16.33 24.12 -31.12
CA PHE A 980 16.38 23.17 -32.24
C PHE A 980 16.83 23.85 -33.53
N ILE A 981 16.25 25.01 -33.86
CA ILE A 981 16.53 25.75 -35.09
C ILE A 981 17.95 26.33 -35.08
N ARG A 982 18.43 26.83 -33.93
CA ARG A 982 19.83 27.25 -33.79
C ARG A 982 20.78 26.08 -33.93
N LEU A 983 20.51 24.97 -33.25
CA LEU A 983 21.33 23.77 -33.35
C LEU A 983 21.36 23.23 -34.79
N MET A 984 20.22 23.22 -35.50
CA MET A 984 20.15 22.84 -36.92
C MET A 984 20.96 23.79 -37.82
N ASN A 985 20.90 25.10 -37.62
CA ASN A 985 21.57 26.04 -38.53
C ASN A 985 23.05 26.30 -38.18
N GLN A 986 23.49 26.00 -36.95
CA GLN A 986 24.91 25.93 -36.59
C GLN A 986 25.59 24.69 -37.18
N ASP A 987 26.92 24.74 -37.36
CA ASP A 987 27.74 23.64 -37.88
C ASP A 987 28.31 22.72 -36.78
N PHE A 988 27.80 22.83 -35.54
CA PHE A 988 28.21 21.97 -34.43
C PHE A 988 27.65 20.55 -34.58
N ILE A 989 28.50 19.53 -34.42
CA ILE A 989 28.13 18.12 -34.56
C ILE A 989 28.42 17.39 -33.24
N GLY A 990 27.36 17.13 -32.47
CA GLY A 990 27.41 16.49 -31.15
C GLY A 990 26.06 16.59 -30.42
N PRO A 991 25.89 15.87 -29.31
CA PRO A 991 24.74 16.06 -28.43
C PRO A 991 24.86 17.38 -27.67
N VAL A 992 23.70 18.04 -27.49
CA VAL A 992 23.55 19.29 -26.72
C VAL A 992 22.32 19.15 -25.83
N ASN A 993 22.47 19.43 -24.54
CA ASN A 993 21.36 19.57 -23.62
C ASN A 993 20.65 20.90 -23.89
N ILE A 994 19.34 20.84 -24.15
CA ILE A 994 18.47 22.00 -24.30
C ILE A 994 17.32 21.78 -23.32
N GLY A 995 17.28 22.63 -22.30
CA GLY A 995 16.42 22.51 -21.13
C GLY A 995 16.69 23.70 -20.20
N ASN A 996 16.00 23.75 -19.07
CA ASN A 996 16.23 24.79 -18.08
C ASN A 996 17.30 24.31 -17.07
N PRO A 997 18.38 25.07 -16.79
CA PRO A 997 19.29 24.74 -15.68
C PRO A 997 18.69 25.15 -14.33
N GLY A 998 17.68 26.03 -14.34
CA GLY A 998 16.82 26.28 -13.19
C GLY A 998 16.12 24.98 -12.81
N GLU A 999 16.45 24.51 -11.63
CA GLU A 999 15.67 23.49 -10.92
C GLU A 999 14.61 24.16 -10.07
N TYR A 1000 13.54 23.41 -9.88
CA TYR A 1000 12.37 23.74 -9.09
C TYR A 1000 11.87 22.44 -8.43
N THR A 1001 10.99 22.52 -7.45
CA THR A 1001 10.15 21.38 -7.03
C THR A 1001 8.96 21.27 -7.98
N ILE A 1002 8.32 20.11 -8.14
CA ILE A 1002 7.20 20.06 -9.12
C ILE A 1002 6.05 20.89 -8.59
N LEU A 1003 5.88 20.86 -7.26
CA LEU A 1003 4.97 21.72 -6.52
C LEU A 1003 5.00 23.16 -7.04
N GLU A 1004 6.19 23.79 -7.08
CA GLU A 1004 6.38 25.20 -7.45
C GLU A 1004 5.69 25.61 -8.75
N LEU A 1005 5.57 24.73 -9.75
CA LEU A 1005 5.00 25.16 -11.01
C LEU A 1005 3.47 25.28 -10.99
N ALA A 1006 2.70 24.35 -10.42
CA ALA A 1006 1.25 24.40 -10.67
C ALA A 1006 0.51 25.33 -9.75
N GLN A 1007 1.20 26.01 -8.83
CA GLN A 1007 0.74 27.33 -8.38
C GLN A 1007 0.41 28.15 -9.61
N LYS A 1008 1.42 28.35 -10.46
CA LYS A 1008 1.33 29.08 -11.72
C LYS A 1008 0.37 28.46 -12.72
N ILE A 1009 -0.07 27.22 -12.54
CA ILE A 1009 -1.02 26.59 -13.47
C ILE A 1009 -2.42 26.76 -12.97
N GLN A 1010 -2.67 26.55 -11.68
CA GLN A 1010 -3.91 26.95 -11.05
C GLN A 1010 -4.16 28.43 -11.35
N GLU A 1011 -3.27 29.32 -10.90
CA GLU A 1011 -3.30 30.78 -11.08
C GLU A 1011 -3.67 31.24 -12.50
N MET A 1012 -3.35 30.43 -13.52
CA MET A 1012 -3.44 30.84 -14.92
C MET A 1012 -4.43 30.03 -15.76
N VAL A 1013 -4.78 28.80 -15.33
CA VAL A 1013 -5.76 27.93 -15.99
C VAL A 1013 -7.15 28.17 -15.45
N ASN A 1014 -7.26 28.01 -14.15
CA ASN A 1014 -8.46 28.04 -13.32
C ASN A 1014 -7.84 28.16 -11.91
N PRO A 1015 -7.85 29.35 -11.27
CA PRO A 1015 -7.32 29.65 -9.91
C PRO A 1015 -7.97 28.88 -8.75
N ASP A 1016 -8.40 27.67 -9.07
CA ASP A 1016 -9.76 27.16 -8.96
C ASP A 1016 -9.78 25.68 -9.40
N ALA A 1017 -8.62 25.07 -9.67
CA ALA A 1017 -8.43 23.70 -10.14
C ALA A 1017 -7.56 22.84 -9.22
N GLU A 1018 -7.90 21.55 -9.06
CA GLU A 1018 -7.43 20.67 -7.97
C GLU A 1018 -6.07 20.04 -8.29
N ILE A 1019 -5.02 20.10 -7.44
CA ILE A 1019 -3.62 19.66 -7.64
C ILE A 1019 -2.85 18.86 -6.51
N THR A 1020 -2.91 17.51 -6.45
CA THR A 1020 -2.45 16.69 -5.26
C THR A 1020 -1.80 15.25 -5.67
N TYR A 1021 -1.41 14.21 -4.84
CA TYR A 1021 -0.24 13.19 -4.78
C TYR A 1021 -0.52 11.59 -4.50
N LYS A 1022 -0.17 10.27 -4.82
CA LYS A 1022 0.57 9.01 -5.40
C LYS A 1022 1.78 8.32 -4.70
N PRO A 1023 2.24 7.04 -4.83
CA PRO A 1023 3.57 6.60 -4.29
C PRO A 1023 4.75 6.84 -5.26
N LEU A 1024 5.99 7.05 -4.78
CA LEU A 1024 7.13 7.38 -5.66
C LEU A 1024 7.55 6.13 -6.46
N PRO A 1025 7.55 6.18 -7.81
CA PRO A 1025 7.96 5.04 -8.61
C PRO A 1025 9.44 4.70 -8.36
N GLN A 1026 9.75 3.41 -8.27
CA GLN A 1026 11.09 2.92 -7.98
C GLN A 1026 12.13 3.34 -9.06
N ASP A 1027 11.65 3.68 -10.27
CA ASP A 1027 12.43 4.15 -11.41
C ASP A 1027 12.43 5.69 -11.59
N ASP A 1028 11.89 6.48 -10.65
CA ASP A 1028 11.81 7.95 -10.76
C ASP A 1028 12.91 8.63 -9.92
N PRO A 1029 14.06 9.00 -10.52
CA PRO A 1029 15.31 9.22 -9.78
C PRO A 1029 15.34 10.55 -9.06
N ARG A 1030 16.11 10.67 -7.97
CA ARG A 1030 15.90 11.70 -6.93
C ARG A 1030 16.30 13.14 -7.28
N GLN A 1031 17.11 13.35 -8.30
CA GLN A 1031 17.41 14.69 -8.81
C GLN A 1031 17.64 14.58 -10.32
N ARG A 1032 17.39 15.65 -11.10
CA ARG A 1032 17.49 15.55 -12.57
C ARG A 1032 17.64 16.95 -13.21
N GLN A 1033 18.88 17.37 -13.45
CA GLN A 1033 19.27 18.73 -13.83
C GLN A 1033 20.19 18.74 -15.06
N PRO A 1034 19.91 19.53 -16.11
CA PRO A 1034 20.75 19.58 -17.30
C PRO A 1034 21.87 20.63 -17.18
N ASP A 1035 23.13 20.24 -17.40
CA ASP A 1035 24.17 21.22 -17.75
C ASP A 1035 23.93 21.69 -19.19
N ILE A 1036 23.73 23.00 -19.39
CA ILE A 1036 23.49 23.62 -20.71
C ILE A 1036 24.73 24.37 -21.27
N THR A 1037 25.92 24.15 -20.71
CA THR A 1037 27.16 24.85 -21.08
C THR A 1037 27.48 24.75 -22.57
N ARG A 1038 27.19 23.61 -23.23
CA ARG A 1038 27.38 23.47 -24.69
C ARG A 1038 26.40 24.33 -25.48
N ALA A 1039 25.15 24.44 -25.05
CA ALA A 1039 24.14 25.26 -25.73
C ALA A 1039 24.53 26.76 -25.66
N LYS A 1040 24.95 27.24 -24.48
CA LYS A 1040 25.48 28.61 -24.33
C LYS A 1040 26.70 28.85 -25.23
N LYS A 1041 27.65 27.91 -25.23
CA LYS A 1041 28.92 28.04 -25.98
C LYS A 1041 28.78 27.98 -27.50
N TYR A 1042 28.04 27.01 -28.03
CA TYR A 1042 28.01 26.72 -29.47
C TYR A 1042 26.79 27.29 -30.20
N LEU A 1043 25.69 27.57 -29.49
CA LEU A 1043 24.45 28.09 -30.07
C LEU A 1043 24.15 29.55 -29.65
N GLY A 1044 24.89 30.10 -28.69
CA GLY A 1044 24.53 31.35 -28.03
C GLY A 1044 23.15 31.28 -27.38
N TRP A 1045 22.73 30.10 -26.92
CA TRP A 1045 21.38 29.80 -26.46
C TRP A 1045 21.35 29.52 -24.96
N GLU A 1046 20.34 30.06 -24.30
CA GLU A 1046 19.88 29.75 -22.95
C GLU A 1046 18.35 29.92 -22.96
N PRO A 1047 17.59 29.29 -22.04
CA PRO A 1047 16.15 29.51 -21.97
C PRO A 1047 15.86 30.98 -21.63
N THR A 1048 14.87 31.57 -22.29
CA THR A 1048 14.53 32.99 -22.20
C THR A 1048 13.12 33.26 -21.71
N VAL A 1049 12.21 32.29 -21.83
CA VAL A 1049 10.81 32.42 -21.42
C VAL A 1049 10.69 31.97 -19.96
N PRO A 1050 10.32 32.87 -19.03
CA PRO A 1050 10.10 32.51 -17.63
C PRO A 1050 9.01 31.47 -17.48
N LEU A 1051 9.07 30.80 -16.34
CA LEU A 1051 8.22 29.67 -16.00
C LEU A 1051 6.72 29.94 -16.17
N GLU A 1052 6.33 31.20 -15.96
CA GLU A 1052 4.97 31.72 -16.03
C GLU A 1052 4.55 32.20 -17.44
N GLU A 1053 5.45 32.78 -18.24
CA GLU A 1053 5.05 33.33 -19.55
C GLU A 1053 4.66 32.22 -20.53
N GLY A 1054 5.43 31.12 -20.53
CA GLY A 1054 5.11 29.96 -21.36
C GLY A 1054 3.81 29.27 -20.95
N LEU A 1055 3.44 29.35 -19.68
CA LEU A 1055 2.19 28.78 -19.20
C LEU A 1055 0.97 29.49 -19.79
N LYS A 1056 0.94 30.83 -19.85
CA LYS A 1056 -0.19 31.60 -20.43
C LYS A 1056 -0.55 31.08 -21.83
N LEU A 1057 0.48 30.78 -22.63
CA LEU A 1057 0.38 30.24 -23.99
C LEU A 1057 -0.02 28.76 -24.03
N THR A 1058 0.47 27.96 -23.07
CA THR A 1058 0.09 26.54 -22.90
C THR A 1058 -1.42 26.37 -22.72
N ILE A 1059 -1.96 27.21 -21.85
CA ILE A 1059 -3.31 27.11 -21.32
C ILE A 1059 -4.34 27.51 -22.39
N ALA A 1060 -4.03 28.54 -23.18
CA ALA A 1060 -4.85 28.97 -24.30
C ALA A 1060 -5.07 27.86 -25.35
N ASP A 1061 -4.02 27.11 -25.69
CA ASP A 1061 -4.07 26.01 -26.66
C ASP A 1061 -5.00 24.86 -26.21
N PHE A 1062 -4.89 24.43 -24.95
CA PHE A 1062 -5.77 23.39 -24.42
C PHE A 1062 -7.22 23.88 -24.29
N ARG A 1063 -7.45 25.16 -23.93
CA ARG A 1063 -8.81 25.77 -23.88
C ARG A 1063 -9.51 25.71 -25.23
N GLU A 1064 -8.77 26.03 -26.29
CA GLU A 1064 -9.26 25.97 -27.67
C GLU A 1064 -9.58 24.52 -28.07
N ARG A 1065 -8.68 23.57 -27.74
CA ARG A 1065 -8.84 22.15 -28.11
C ARG A 1065 -10.01 21.45 -27.45
N LEU A 1066 -10.38 21.82 -26.23
CA LEU A 1066 -11.47 21.17 -25.51
C LEU A 1066 -12.86 21.60 -26.02
N ARG A 1067 -13.00 22.83 -26.52
CA ARG A 1067 -14.28 23.37 -27.01
C ARG A 1067 -14.74 22.81 -28.36
N ASP A 1068 -13.83 22.34 -29.21
CA ASP A 1068 -14.18 21.78 -30.53
C ASP A 1068 -14.45 20.27 -30.51
N ASN A 1069 -14.60 19.67 -29.32
CA ASN A 1069 -14.97 18.26 -29.14
C ASN A 1069 -16.38 18.07 -28.54
N GLU A 1070 -17.13 19.16 -28.32
CA GLU A 1070 -18.58 19.18 -28.04
C GLU A 1070 -19.39 19.43 -29.32
#